data_AF-A0A2V5YA31-F1
#
_entry.id   AF-A0A2V5YA31-F1
#
_cell.length_a   1.000
_cell.length_b   1.000
_cell.length_c   1.000
_cell.angle_alpha   90.00
_cell.angle_beta   90.00
_cell.angle_gamma   90.00
#
_symmetry.space_group_name_H-M   'P 1'
#
loop_
_entity.id
_entity.type
_entity.pdbx_description
1 polymer ?
#
loop_
_entity_poly.entity_id
_entity_poly.type
_entity_poly.pdbx_seq_one_letter_code
_entity_poly.pdbx_strand_id
1 'polypeptide(L)'
;MGFRTKVLSECELSSYHFYHCAKNTETNEKTLTAIRLPATRSTPNHLLAMQKKSISSSGLVHSRVLIGLLLCAATACFILIPIRSGLAFLHPQAPSNAPQGMLTFEERVSYQRAIEDVYWRHRIWPKERPDPKPSLDAVMSQAQLEKKVKDYLRKSQALEDYWQRPITTDQLQAEMDRMAQHTKQPEVLQELCEALGNNPFVIAECLARPALAEHLITNWYASDQRIHGELRQRAETELQAHPSIGQMKQLSGKYNEIELARNDSAQAKQNRDSGRSIKLNVREWDETVQKLAQRFSARAVAAGVSPAKDTQIKTRVVSPLQEDESRYYIIAVIKKTNDRLKVATVSWQKEPVQSWLTRAETPFSTATAALSGNYTLPKIQGSGCIEDTWTATAGPPEGREFHTAVWTGSEMIVWGGQTGSFIDFNTGGRYNPSTDSWTATNVANAPDARTSHTAVWTGNEMIVWGGLDENFVELNTGGRYNPGTDSWVATSTTDAPNGRNAHTAVWTGSEMIIWGGWDGGTFFNTGGRYDPTTDSWTATSTSNAPEGRTNHTAVLTDNEMIIWAGTGEFNALNTGGRYDPVTNSWTTTSTTNAPDARFSHTAVSTGGEMIVWGGAGQPFANFNTGGRYSPSTDSWTATSTTNVPNGRAYHTAVWTGSKMVVWGGFDFASGDFNTGGIYDPNTDTWVATTTTNAPSPRESHTAVWTGNEMIIWGGSGDFGSADFNTGGRYSPSTDSWTATSTTNVPNGRAYHTAVWTGSKMVVWGGFDFASGDFNTGGIYDPNTDTWVATTTTNAPSPRESHTAVWTGNEMIIWGGSGDFGSADFNTGGRYDPTADSWVASDLGNVPSARVYHTAVWSGSEMVVWGGLEDVFALNSGARYNPSTDSWTSTSTTNVPIARWGHTAVWTGSEMIVWGGIDDNLNFLNTGGRYDASADNWVGTSTTNAPIGRSVHTAVYSGAEMIVWGGSDENGFPLNTGGRYNPGTNSWTATSTTNAPVGREVHTAVWAGSEMIVWGGEDENFELLNTGGRYNPGTNSWVATSTNNAPSARESHTAVWTGSEMIV
;
A
#
# COMPACT_ATOMS: atom_id res chain seq x y z
N MET A 1 -33.36 53.36 -17.81
CA MET A 1 -32.58 54.61 -17.98
C MET A 1 -31.93 54.91 -16.63
N GLY A 2 -30.59 54.97 -16.54
CA GLY A 2 -29.88 55.18 -15.26
C GLY A 2 -29.38 53.90 -14.56
N PHE A 3 -28.16 53.98 -14.01
CA PHE A 3 -27.36 52.90 -13.40
C PHE A 3 -27.72 52.54 -11.94
N ARG A 4 -27.46 51.28 -11.57
CA ARG A 4 -26.85 50.75 -10.31
C ARG A 4 -26.67 49.24 -10.49
N THR A 5 -25.49 48.66 -10.76
CA THR A 5 -24.25 48.57 -9.95
C THR A 5 -24.35 47.61 -8.75
N LYS A 6 -24.21 46.31 -9.05
CA LYS A 6 -23.41 45.28 -8.34
C LYS A 6 -23.29 45.36 -6.81
N VAL A 7 -24.16 44.62 -6.11
CA VAL A 7 -23.84 43.76 -4.94
C VAL A 7 -24.79 42.56 -4.99
N LEU A 8 -24.25 41.35 -5.20
CA LEU A 8 -24.85 40.04 -4.89
C LEU A 8 -23.77 38.98 -5.21
N SER A 9 -23.07 38.57 -4.17
CA SER A 9 -22.11 37.47 -4.05
C SER A 9 -22.14 37.06 -2.57
N GLU A 10 -21.71 35.85 -2.23
CA GLU A 10 -21.88 35.23 -0.89
C GLU A 10 -23.37 34.89 -0.57
N CYS A 11 -23.85 33.71 -1.02
CA CYS A 11 -24.86 32.92 -0.27
C CYS A 11 -25.22 31.52 -0.83
N GLU A 12 -25.05 31.23 -2.13
CA GLU A 12 -25.65 30.01 -2.75
C GLU A 12 -24.71 28.81 -2.93
N LEU A 13 -23.42 28.93 -2.57
CA LEU A 13 -22.40 27.87 -2.75
C LEU A 13 -22.15 27.02 -1.48
N SER A 14 -23.15 26.90 -0.59
CA SER A 14 -23.10 26.05 0.63
C SER A 14 -24.19 24.96 0.62
N SER A 15 -24.90 24.85 -0.51
CA SER A 15 -26.22 24.22 -0.62
C SER A 15 -26.22 22.68 -0.52
N TYR A 16 -25.04 22.05 -0.52
CA TYR A 16 -24.86 20.60 -0.34
C TYR A 16 -24.27 20.21 1.02
N HIS A 17 -23.88 21.16 1.88
CA HIS A 17 -23.43 20.88 3.26
C HIS A 17 -24.18 21.65 4.36
N PHE A 18 -25.01 22.64 4.02
CA PHE A 18 -25.92 23.29 4.99
C PHE A 18 -27.38 23.32 4.52
N TYR A 19 -28.12 22.25 4.81
CA TYR A 19 -29.60 22.27 4.79
C TYR A 19 -30.26 22.15 6.17
N HIS A 20 -29.51 22.45 7.25
CA HIS A 20 -29.99 22.41 8.64
C HIS A 20 -29.74 23.70 9.45
N CYS A 21 -30.27 24.84 8.99
CA CYS A 21 -30.62 25.93 9.92
C CYS A 21 -31.77 26.90 9.50
N ALA A 22 -32.65 26.56 8.55
CA ALA A 22 -33.62 27.55 8.03
C ALA A 22 -35.02 27.05 7.61
N LYS A 23 -35.82 26.50 8.57
CA LYS A 23 -37.29 26.71 8.70
C LYS A 23 -37.91 25.78 9.75
N ASN A 24 -38.33 26.32 10.89
CA ASN A 24 -39.37 25.68 11.71
C ASN A 24 -40.27 26.69 12.45
N THR A 25 -40.60 27.79 11.76
CA THR A 25 -41.61 28.77 12.19
C THR A 25 -42.36 29.30 10.96
N GLU A 26 -43.49 28.68 10.61
CA GLU A 26 -44.79 29.35 10.39
C GLU A 26 -45.84 28.38 9.83
N THR A 27 -46.68 27.83 10.70
CA THR A 27 -48.07 27.43 10.38
C THR A 27 -48.87 27.20 11.66
N ASN A 28 -49.35 28.28 12.28
CA ASN A 28 -50.48 28.23 13.21
C ASN A 28 -51.08 29.63 13.38
N GLU A 29 -52.03 29.99 12.51
CA GLU A 29 -52.90 31.12 12.79
C GLU A 29 -53.73 30.83 14.06
N LYS A 30 -53.57 31.64 15.10
CA LYS A 30 -54.62 31.83 16.11
C LYS A 30 -54.53 33.19 16.79
N THR A 31 -55.55 33.99 16.51
CA THR A 31 -55.89 35.24 17.16
C THR A 31 -55.89 35.12 18.68
N LEU A 32 -55.24 36.05 19.41
CA LEU A 32 -55.86 36.71 20.57
C LEU A 32 -55.09 37.93 21.11
N THR A 33 -55.90 38.93 21.44
CA THR A 33 -55.64 40.27 21.97
C THR A 33 -54.70 40.37 23.19
N ALA A 34 -53.93 41.46 23.21
CA ALA A 34 -52.99 41.93 24.25
C ALA A 34 -53.45 41.89 25.73
N ILE A 35 -52.49 41.89 26.68
CA ILE A 35 -52.42 42.83 27.83
C ILE A 35 -51.09 42.75 28.65
N ARG A 36 -50.49 43.94 28.91
CA ARG A 36 -49.59 44.38 30.02
C ARG A 36 -48.34 43.58 30.49
N LEU A 37 -47.22 44.31 30.54
CA LEU A 37 -46.11 44.16 31.50
C LEU A 37 -46.55 44.46 32.96
N PRO A 38 -45.76 44.05 33.96
CA PRO A 38 -44.91 45.04 34.64
C PRO A 38 -43.45 44.58 34.86
N ALA A 39 -42.56 45.52 35.20
CA ALA A 39 -41.13 45.27 35.39
C ALA A 39 -40.54 45.98 36.63
N THR A 40 -39.54 45.36 37.25
CA THR A 40 -38.58 45.94 38.21
C THR A 40 -37.22 45.28 37.95
N ARG A 41 -36.15 46.01 37.58
CA ARG A 41 -35.20 46.74 38.46
C ARG A 41 -34.45 45.80 39.43
N SER A 42 -33.13 45.87 39.60
CA SER A 42 -32.17 46.96 39.28
C SER A 42 -30.74 46.51 38.93
N THR A 43 -30.03 47.34 38.16
CA THR A 43 -28.57 47.40 37.92
C THR A 43 -27.89 48.26 39.03
N PRO A 44 -26.62 48.77 38.99
CA PRO A 44 -25.55 48.66 37.95
C PRO A 44 -24.05 48.55 38.41
N ASN A 45 -23.20 48.06 37.48
CA ASN A 45 -21.90 48.61 37.01
C ASN A 45 -20.56 48.66 37.81
N HIS A 46 -19.51 48.16 37.12
CA HIS A 46 -18.23 48.83 36.72
C HIS A 46 -16.84 48.51 37.36
N LEU A 47 -16.02 47.82 36.54
CA LEU A 47 -14.70 48.21 35.95
C LEU A 47 -13.36 48.22 36.74
N LEU A 48 -12.43 47.42 36.18
CA LEU A 48 -11.03 47.73 35.75
C LEU A 48 -9.77 47.63 36.66
N ALA A 49 -8.79 46.89 36.09
CA ALA A 49 -7.35 47.21 35.94
C ALA A 49 -6.29 46.90 37.04
N MET A 50 -5.66 45.72 36.86
CA MET A 50 -4.20 45.45 36.71
C MET A 50 -3.10 45.89 37.73
N GLN A 51 -2.29 44.86 38.08
CA GLN A 51 -0.81 44.79 38.15
C GLN A 51 0.03 45.07 39.44
N LYS A 52 0.87 44.05 39.73
CA LYS A 52 2.32 44.05 40.13
C LYS A 52 2.79 44.04 41.61
N LYS A 53 3.19 42.82 42.01
CA LYS A 53 4.53 42.37 42.49
C LYS A 53 4.97 42.44 43.98
N SER A 54 5.42 41.25 44.44
CA SER A 54 6.57 40.95 45.34
C SER A 54 6.35 41.10 46.87
N ILE A 55 7.12 40.46 47.78
CA ILE A 55 8.52 39.98 47.67
C ILE A 55 8.90 38.80 48.64
N SER A 56 9.78 37.88 48.19
CA SER A 56 10.68 36.98 48.99
C SER A 56 10.05 35.86 49.89
N SER A 57 10.76 34.83 50.40
CA SER A 57 12.23 34.61 50.52
C SER A 57 12.69 33.12 50.62
N SER A 58 13.84 32.78 50.00
CA SER A 58 14.89 31.75 50.38
C SER A 58 14.54 30.27 50.68
N GLY A 59 15.43 29.28 50.51
CA GLY A 59 16.87 29.23 50.10
C GLY A 59 17.43 27.79 50.11
N LEU A 60 18.71 27.56 49.70
CA LEU A 60 19.27 26.24 49.34
C LEU A 60 20.44 25.69 50.23
N VAL A 61 20.48 24.35 50.39
CA VAL A 61 21.66 23.41 50.22
C VAL A 61 22.69 23.06 51.35
N HIS A 62 23.11 21.76 51.33
CA HIS A 62 24.33 21.07 51.87
C HIS A 62 24.55 20.72 53.38
N SER A 63 24.67 19.42 53.74
CA SER A 63 25.93 18.76 54.27
C SER A 63 25.81 17.38 55.02
N ARG A 64 26.42 16.34 54.41
CA ARG A 64 27.22 15.16 54.89
C ARG A 64 27.30 14.62 56.36
N VAL A 65 27.08 13.28 56.49
CA VAL A 65 27.85 12.21 57.26
C VAL A 65 27.71 12.22 58.83
N LEU A 66 27.79 11.15 59.68
CA LEU A 66 28.89 10.18 60.00
C LEU A 66 28.51 9.06 61.04
N ILE A 67 28.87 7.77 60.80
CA ILE A 67 29.20 6.59 61.71
C ILE A 67 28.27 6.20 62.91
N GLY A 68 28.11 4.93 63.37
CA GLY A 68 28.60 3.59 62.92
C GLY A 68 28.99 2.61 64.08
N LEU A 69 29.55 1.42 63.75
CA LEU A 69 30.16 0.36 64.62
C LEU A 69 29.19 -0.51 65.48
N LEU A 70 29.53 -1.73 65.96
CA LEU A 70 30.82 -2.46 66.10
C LEU A 70 30.71 -3.96 65.66
N LEU A 71 31.53 -4.91 66.19
CA LEU A 71 31.83 -6.25 65.65
C LEU A 71 32.20 -7.33 66.73
N CYS A 72 32.55 -8.56 66.28
CA CYS A 72 33.30 -9.67 66.95
C CYS A 72 32.57 -10.66 67.90
N ALA A 73 32.97 -11.94 68.08
CA ALA A 73 33.94 -12.82 67.36
C ALA A 73 33.88 -14.33 67.75
N ALA A 74 34.49 -15.21 66.92
CA ALA A 74 35.02 -16.58 67.18
C ALA A 74 34.02 -17.72 67.56
N THR A 75 34.32 -19.04 67.44
CA THR A 75 35.57 -19.80 67.19
C THR A 75 35.31 -21.10 66.36
N ALA A 76 36.34 -21.85 65.95
CA ALA A 76 36.33 -22.97 64.97
C ALA A 76 36.16 -24.39 65.58
N CYS A 77 36.07 -25.52 64.84
CA CYS A 77 36.22 -25.78 63.37
C CYS A 77 35.16 -26.82 62.82
N PHE A 78 35.38 -28.00 62.18
CA PHE A 78 36.57 -28.82 61.85
C PHE A 78 36.32 -29.88 60.70
N ILE A 79 37.17 -30.92 60.62
CA ILE A 79 37.29 -32.05 59.64
C ILE A 79 36.00 -32.92 59.44
N LEU A 80 35.71 -33.59 58.30
CA LEU A 80 36.57 -34.30 57.30
C LEU A 80 36.11 -34.15 55.82
N ILE A 81 36.93 -34.64 54.86
CA ILE A 81 36.82 -34.46 53.39
C ILE A 81 36.75 -35.82 52.65
N PRO A 82 36.41 -35.89 51.34
CA PRO A 82 37.50 -35.99 50.33
C PRO A 82 37.28 -35.18 49.02
N ILE A 83 38.39 -34.88 48.33
CA ILE A 83 38.45 -34.11 47.07
C ILE A 83 38.45 -35.03 45.84
N ARG A 84 37.82 -34.60 44.74
CA ARG A 84 38.23 -35.01 43.38
C ARG A 84 38.10 -33.89 42.33
N SER A 85 39.23 -33.23 42.11
CA SER A 85 39.73 -32.69 40.83
C SER A 85 38.73 -32.15 39.78
N GLY A 86 38.58 -30.83 39.75
CA GLY A 86 38.29 -30.10 38.50
C GLY A 86 39.59 -29.46 37.99
N LEU A 87 39.95 -29.68 36.72
CA LEU A 87 41.16 -29.12 36.11
C LEU A 87 40.92 -27.69 35.62
N ALA A 88 41.76 -26.75 36.05
CA ALA A 88 41.84 -25.44 35.43
C ALA A 88 42.56 -25.57 34.07
N PHE A 89 41.81 -25.50 32.98
CA PHE A 89 42.39 -25.39 31.64
C PHE A 89 42.81 -23.94 31.38
N LEU A 90 44.13 -23.71 31.41
CA LEU A 90 44.75 -22.48 30.90
C LEU A 90 44.34 -22.29 29.45
N HIS A 91 43.46 -21.32 29.20
CA HIS A 91 43.17 -20.87 27.84
C HIS A 91 44.40 -20.08 27.32
N PRO A 92 44.75 -20.18 26.03
CA PRO A 92 45.69 -19.24 25.43
C PRO A 92 45.13 -17.84 25.60
N GLN A 93 45.87 -16.93 26.25
CA GLN A 93 45.43 -15.54 26.35
C GLN A 93 45.41 -14.95 24.93
N ALA A 94 44.30 -14.32 24.55
CA ALA A 94 44.28 -13.44 23.39
C ALA A 94 45.34 -12.33 23.58
N PRO A 95 46.05 -11.92 22.52
CA PRO A 95 47.14 -10.97 22.66
C PRO A 95 46.65 -9.64 23.25
N SER A 96 47.24 -9.26 24.39
CA SER A 96 46.94 -8.01 25.05
C SER A 96 47.68 -6.86 24.38
N ASN A 97 46.91 -5.86 23.92
CA ASN A 97 47.38 -4.64 23.25
C ASN A 97 48.01 -4.85 21.86
N ALA A 98 47.19 -5.28 20.88
CA ALA A 98 47.49 -5.04 19.47
C ALA A 98 47.62 -3.52 19.19
N PRO A 99 48.67 -3.02 18.49
CA PRO A 99 48.80 -1.62 18.14
C PRO A 99 47.72 -1.12 17.18
N GLN A 100 47.37 0.17 17.23
CA GLN A 100 46.53 0.79 16.18
C GLN A 100 47.24 0.69 14.82
N GLY A 101 46.59 0.06 13.84
CA GLY A 101 47.13 -0.11 12.49
C GLY A 101 46.51 -1.28 11.74
N MET A 102 46.98 -2.51 12.01
CA MET A 102 46.56 -3.71 11.28
C MET A 102 46.52 -4.93 12.22
N LEU A 103 45.46 -5.73 12.14
CA LEU A 103 45.44 -7.08 12.70
C LEU A 103 46.04 -8.08 11.70
N THR A 104 47.05 -8.82 12.12
CA THR A 104 47.61 -9.93 11.33
C THR A 104 46.59 -11.06 11.16
N PHE A 105 46.84 -11.94 10.19
CA PHE A 105 46.01 -13.13 9.98
C PHE A 105 45.97 -14.04 11.23
N GLU A 106 47.08 -14.21 11.93
CA GLU A 106 47.19 -15.06 13.12
C GLU A 106 46.44 -14.48 14.33
N GLU A 107 46.44 -13.17 14.50
CA GLU A 107 45.61 -12.47 15.49
C GLU A 107 44.12 -12.62 15.17
N ARG A 108 43.70 -12.38 13.92
CA ARG A 108 42.29 -12.58 13.50
C ARG A 108 41.80 -14.01 13.73
N VAL A 109 42.65 -15.02 13.51
CA VAL A 109 42.32 -16.43 13.79
C VAL A 109 42.24 -16.71 15.30
N SER A 110 43.08 -16.06 16.10
CA SER A 110 43.02 -16.14 17.56
C SER A 110 41.73 -15.51 18.11
N TYR A 111 41.31 -14.36 17.59
CA TYR A 111 40.04 -13.72 17.92
C TYR A 111 38.82 -14.52 17.41
N GLN A 112 38.89 -15.10 16.21
CA GLN A 112 37.85 -16.03 15.73
C GLN A 112 37.68 -17.21 16.70
N ARG A 113 38.78 -17.78 17.22
CA ARG A 113 38.72 -18.87 18.21
C ARG A 113 37.97 -18.48 19.48
N ALA A 114 38.19 -17.26 19.97
CA ALA A 114 37.50 -16.72 21.14
C ALA A 114 35.99 -16.58 20.88
N ILE A 115 35.60 -16.05 19.71
CA ILE A 115 34.20 -15.94 19.26
C ILE A 115 33.53 -17.32 19.17
N GLU A 116 34.18 -18.30 18.55
CA GLU A 116 33.61 -19.65 18.40
C GLU A 116 33.48 -20.40 19.73
N ASP A 117 34.33 -20.14 20.73
CA ASP A 117 34.18 -20.75 22.06
C ASP A 117 32.94 -20.23 22.79
N VAL A 118 32.70 -18.91 22.77
CA VAL A 118 31.48 -18.31 23.34
C VAL A 118 30.23 -18.90 22.68
N TYR A 119 30.16 -18.88 21.34
CA TYR A 119 29.05 -19.51 20.61
C TYR A 119 28.92 -21.02 20.89
N TRP A 120 30.03 -21.74 20.98
CA TRP A 120 30.00 -23.16 21.31
C TRP A 120 29.46 -23.39 22.72
N ARG A 121 29.87 -22.60 23.73
CA ARG A 121 29.39 -22.73 25.11
C ARG A 121 27.88 -22.50 25.23
N HIS A 122 27.31 -21.50 24.53
CA HIS A 122 25.86 -21.24 24.53
C HIS A 122 25.02 -22.23 23.69
N ARG A 123 25.63 -23.00 22.77
CA ARG A 123 24.91 -23.95 21.92
C ARG A 123 24.23 -25.08 22.71
N ILE A 124 22.92 -25.28 22.52
CA ILE A 124 22.15 -26.34 23.20
C ILE A 124 22.71 -27.73 22.87
N TRP A 125 22.92 -28.56 23.90
CA TRP A 125 23.27 -29.98 23.76
C TRP A 125 22.02 -30.86 23.88
N PRO A 126 21.74 -31.78 22.93
CA PRO A 126 20.54 -32.61 22.95
C PRO A 126 20.45 -33.50 24.20
N LYS A 127 19.27 -33.61 24.82
CA LYS A 127 19.05 -34.45 26.03
C LYS A 127 19.08 -35.94 25.71
N GLU A 128 18.97 -36.28 24.43
CA GLU A 128 19.02 -37.62 23.85
C GLU A 128 20.46 -38.13 23.75
N ARG A 129 21.46 -37.26 23.97
CA ARG A 129 22.89 -37.62 24.07
C ARG A 129 23.31 -37.79 25.54
N PRO A 130 23.65 -39.02 25.99
CA PRO A 130 24.18 -39.25 27.34
C PRO A 130 25.67 -38.90 27.45
N ASP A 131 26.36 -38.67 26.33
CA ASP A 131 27.72 -38.16 26.25
C ASP A 131 27.79 -36.67 26.67
N PRO A 132 28.77 -36.26 27.49
CA PRO A 132 28.94 -34.86 27.86
C PRO A 132 29.34 -34.03 26.64
N LYS A 133 28.86 -32.78 26.58
CA LYS A 133 29.18 -31.81 25.52
C LYS A 133 30.72 -31.70 25.35
N PRO A 134 31.28 -31.98 24.17
CA PRO A 134 32.71 -31.92 23.93
C PRO A 134 33.24 -30.48 23.93
N SER A 135 34.56 -30.32 24.07
CA SER A 135 35.23 -29.02 23.94
C SER A 135 35.22 -28.50 22.49
N LEU A 136 35.42 -27.19 22.29
CA LEU A 136 35.53 -26.59 20.95
C LEU A 136 36.59 -27.31 20.11
N ASP A 137 37.78 -27.54 20.68
CA ASP A 137 38.91 -28.25 20.04
C ASP A 137 38.56 -29.65 19.51
N ALA A 138 37.53 -30.31 20.05
CA ALA A 138 37.08 -31.63 19.61
C ALA A 138 35.99 -31.57 18.50
N VAL A 139 35.47 -30.38 18.18
CA VAL A 139 34.45 -30.15 17.13
C VAL A 139 34.88 -29.13 16.06
N MET A 140 35.93 -28.34 16.32
CA MET A 140 36.48 -27.36 15.40
C MET A 140 38.02 -27.32 15.47
N SER A 141 38.65 -27.58 14.33
CA SER A 141 40.11 -27.53 14.18
C SER A 141 40.62 -26.12 13.84
N GLN A 142 41.92 -25.90 14.09
CA GLN A 142 42.63 -24.66 13.69
C GLN A 142 42.40 -24.30 12.22
N ALA A 143 42.43 -25.29 11.31
CA ALA A 143 42.21 -25.07 9.88
C ALA A 143 40.79 -24.59 9.54
N GLN A 144 39.79 -24.90 10.36
CA GLN A 144 38.42 -24.38 10.19
C GLN A 144 38.30 -22.92 10.67
N LEU A 145 39.03 -22.56 11.73
CA LEU A 145 39.13 -21.17 12.22
C LEU A 145 39.87 -20.29 11.20
N GLU A 146 41.01 -20.75 10.69
CA GLU A 146 41.72 -20.13 9.58
C GLU A 146 40.83 -19.95 8.34
N LYS A 147 40.02 -20.97 8.01
CA LYS A 147 39.11 -20.88 6.89
C LYS A 147 38.05 -19.79 7.11
N LYS A 148 37.42 -19.73 8.29
CA LYS A 148 36.43 -18.67 8.61
C LYS A 148 37.00 -17.26 8.38
N VAL A 149 38.23 -17.02 8.83
CA VAL A 149 38.92 -15.73 8.61
C VAL A 149 39.22 -15.48 7.14
N LYS A 150 39.72 -16.49 6.40
CA LYS A 150 39.94 -16.39 4.94
C LYS A 150 38.63 -16.11 4.17
N ASP A 151 37.53 -16.72 4.58
CA ASP A 151 36.23 -16.59 3.92
C ASP A 151 35.64 -15.17 4.09
N TYR A 152 35.57 -14.60 5.30
CA TYR A 152 35.00 -13.25 5.49
C TYR A 152 35.87 -12.14 4.89
N LEU A 153 37.20 -12.30 4.92
CA LEU A 153 38.12 -11.36 4.30
C LEU A 153 37.98 -11.37 2.76
N ARG A 154 37.83 -12.56 2.15
CA ARG A 154 37.57 -12.68 0.69
C ARG A 154 36.22 -12.09 0.29
N LYS A 155 35.19 -12.19 1.15
CA LYS A 155 33.89 -11.51 0.95
C LYS A 155 34.02 -9.99 1.01
N SER A 156 34.80 -9.49 1.97
CA SER A 156 35.10 -8.06 2.08
C SER A 156 35.81 -7.51 0.82
N GLN A 157 36.78 -8.25 0.28
CA GLN A 157 37.46 -7.86 -0.96
C GLN A 157 36.56 -7.95 -2.19
N ALA A 158 35.75 -9.01 -2.32
CA ALA A 158 34.90 -9.18 -3.50
C ALA A 158 33.85 -8.06 -3.66
N LEU A 159 33.40 -7.46 -2.55
CA LEU A 159 32.54 -6.26 -2.56
C LEU A 159 33.24 -5.04 -3.20
N GLU A 160 34.53 -4.86 -2.95
CA GLU A 160 35.38 -3.89 -3.64
C GLU A 160 35.61 -4.30 -5.11
N ASP A 161 36.15 -5.49 -5.36
CA ASP A 161 36.56 -5.93 -6.71
C ASP A 161 35.40 -5.94 -7.72
N TYR A 162 34.27 -6.59 -7.38
CA TYR A 162 33.20 -6.92 -8.34
C TYR A 162 32.05 -5.91 -8.38
N TRP A 163 31.88 -5.12 -7.32
CA TRP A 163 30.78 -4.14 -7.19
C TRP A 163 31.27 -2.73 -6.80
N GLN A 164 32.59 -2.51 -6.67
CA GLN A 164 33.22 -1.21 -6.38
C GLN A 164 32.70 -0.56 -5.06
N ARG A 165 32.40 -1.39 -4.06
CA ARG A 165 31.85 -1.00 -2.75
C ARG A 165 32.68 -1.59 -1.59
N PRO A 166 33.88 -1.06 -1.30
CA PRO A 166 34.67 -1.47 -0.13
C PRO A 166 33.95 -1.11 1.19
N ILE A 167 34.10 -1.97 2.21
CA ILE A 167 33.47 -1.74 3.53
C ILE A 167 34.26 -0.67 4.30
N THR A 168 33.62 0.49 4.53
CA THR A 168 34.19 1.69 5.14
C THR A 168 34.35 1.61 6.67
N THR A 169 35.01 2.60 7.28
CA THR A 169 35.09 2.73 8.75
C THR A 169 33.72 2.91 9.38
N ASP A 170 32.90 3.75 8.76
CA ASP A 170 31.66 4.23 9.36
C ASP A 170 30.60 3.12 9.26
N GLN A 171 30.67 2.33 8.17
CA GLN A 171 30.00 1.04 8.02
C GLN A 171 30.33 0.03 9.13
N LEU A 172 31.57 -0.02 9.61
CA LEU A 172 31.93 -0.92 10.71
C LEU A 172 31.54 -0.38 12.08
N GLN A 173 31.69 0.92 12.32
CA GLN A 173 31.29 1.54 13.59
C GLN A 173 29.82 1.26 13.86
N ALA A 174 28.95 1.56 12.90
CA ALA A 174 27.53 1.44 13.14
C ALA A 174 26.95 0.03 12.92
N GLU A 175 27.66 -0.90 12.26
CA GLU A 175 27.35 -2.33 12.42
C GLU A 175 27.62 -2.79 13.88
N MET A 176 28.66 -2.27 14.56
CA MET A 176 28.84 -2.53 16.01
C MET A 176 27.69 -1.93 16.82
N ASP A 177 27.28 -0.70 16.52
CA ASP A 177 26.17 -0.03 17.22
C ASP A 177 24.85 -0.78 16.99
N ARG A 178 24.53 -1.17 15.75
CA ARG A 178 23.40 -2.02 15.38
C ARG A 178 23.42 -3.38 16.08
N MET A 179 24.59 -4.02 16.21
CA MET A 179 24.74 -5.24 17.00
C MET A 179 24.41 -5.02 18.48
N ALA A 180 24.91 -3.94 19.07
CA ALA A 180 24.70 -3.64 20.49
C ALA A 180 23.26 -3.19 20.82
N GLN A 181 22.56 -2.57 19.87
CA GLN A 181 21.15 -2.18 20.00
C GLN A 181 20.20 -3.38 19.81
N HIS A 182 20.37 -4.18 18.74
CA HIS A 182 19.35 -5.16 18.31
C HIS A 182 19.66 -6.64 18.64
N THR A 183 20.63 -6.91 19.52
CA THR A 183 20.95 -8.29 19.91
C THR A 183 19.85 -8.92 20.77
N LYS A 184 19.29 -10.05 20.29
CA LYS A 184 18.36 -10.89 21.08
C LYS A 184 19.05 -11.72 22.18
N GLN A 185 20.35 -11.51 22.38
CA GLN A 185 21.20 -12.18 23.38
C GLN A 185 22.29 -11.19 23.88
N PRO A 186 21.94 -10.13 24.63
CA PRO A 186 22.91 -9.12 25.06
C PRO A 186 24.00 -9.69 25.98
N GLU A 187 23.68 -10.70 26.79
CA GLU A 187 24.66 -11.40 27.64
C GLU A 187 25.72 -12.13 26.81
N VAL A 188 25.30 -12.73 25.69
CA VAL A 188 26.20 -13.42 24.75
C VAL A 188 27.04 -12.41 23.97
N LEU A 189 26.45 -11.28 23.54
CA LEU A 189 27.22 -10.21 22.89
C LEU A 189 28.24 -9.56 23.84
N GLN A 190 27.87 -9.35 25.10
CA GLN A 190 28.81 -8.84 26.10
C GLN A 190 29.95 -9.83 26.34
N GLU A 191 29.66 -11.13 26.44
CA GLU A 191 30.69 -12.15 26.57
C GLU A 191 31.60 -12.24 25.32
N LEU A 192 31.06 -12.00 24.11
CA LEU A 192 31.86 -11.86 22.89
C LEU A 192 32.80 -10.64 22.95
N CYS A 193 32.30 -9.47 23.35
CA CYS A 193 33.13 -8.27 23.51
C CYS A 193 34.22 -8.45 24.57
N GLU A 194 33.92 -9.08 25.70
CA GLU A 194 34.89 -9.43 26.74
C GLU A 194 35.94 -10.44 26.23
N ALA A 195 35.53 -11.45 25.45
CA ALA A 195 36.43 -12.41 24.81
C ALA A 195 37.34 -11.78 23.74
N LEU A 196 36.92 -10.65 23.15
CA LEU A 196 37.72 -9.79 22.27
C LEU A 196 38.50 -8.69 23.02
N GLY A 197 38.53 -8.75 24.36
CA GLY A 197 39.28 -7.83 25.22
C GLY A 197 38.69 -6.42 25.31
N ASN A 198 37.42 -6.24 24.93
CA ASN A 198 36.72 -4.95 24.86
C ASN A 198 37.44 -3.89 24.00
N ASN A 199 38.24 -4.31 23.02
CA ASN A 199 38.97 -3.41 22.13
C ASN A 199 38.08 -3.04 20.91
N PRO A 200 37.69 -1.75 20.73
CA PRO A 200 36.78 -1.35 19.65
C PRO A 200 37.29 -1.74 18.25
N PHE A 201 38.58 -1.61 17.99
CA PHE A 201 39.20 -1.94 16.70
C PHE A 201 39.13 -3.46 16.41
N VAL A 202 39.31 -4.30 17.44
CA VAL A 202 39.19 -5.75 17.30
C VAL A 202 37.73 -6.15 17.06
N ILE A 203 36.78 -5.50 17.72
CA ILE A 203 35.35 -5.78 17.58
C ILE A 203 34.85 -5.36 16.19
N ALA A 204 35.27 -4.18 15.69
CA ALA A 204 35.03 -3.75 14.32
C ALA A 204 35.55 -4.78 13.30
N GLU A 205 36.81 -5.18 13.42
CA GLU A 205 37.51 -5.98 12.42
C GLU A 205 37.24 -7.50 12.49
N CYS A 206 36.87 -8.04 13.65
CA CYS A 206 36.68 -9.48 13.87
C CYS A 206 35.25 -9.91 14.22
N LEU A 207 34.34 -8.97 14.55
CA LEU A 207 32.93 -9.29 14.84
C LEU A 207 31.96 -8.58 13.88
N ALA A 208 32.10 -7.27 13.68
CA ALA A 208 31.24 -6.50 12.78
C ALA A 208 31.55 -6.76 11.28
N ARG A 209 32.82 -6.61 10.85
CA ARG A 209 33.22 -6.80 9.44
C ARG A 209 32.78 -8.16 8.86
N PRO A 210 32.89 -9.30 9.58
CA PRO A 210 32.41 -10.58 9.05
C PRO A 210 30.90 -10.64 8.81
N ALA A 211 30.08 -10.07 9.69
CA ALA A 211 28.62 -10.09 9.55
C ALA A 211 28.15 -9.20 8.39
N LEU A 212 28.69 -7.98 8.32
CA LEU A 212 28.36 -7.03 7.25
C LEU A 212 28.81 -7.54 5.87
N ALA A 213 30.02 -8.12 5.78
CA ALA A 213 30.52 -8.70 4.54
C ALA A 213 29.68 -9.88 4.04
N GLU A 214 29.15 -10.72 4.94
CA GLU A 214 28.24 -11.82 4.60
C GLU A 214 26.89 -11.31 4.09
N HIS A 215 26.31 -10.31 4.77
CA HIS A 215 25.01 -9.74 4.40
C HIS A 215 25.08 -9.08 3.02
N LEU A 216 26.00 -8.12 2.84
CA LEU A 216 26.11 -7.36 1.60
C LEU A 216 26.35 -8.29 0.41
N ILE A 217 27.32 -9.21 0.50
CA ILE A 217 27.69 -10.02 -0.66
C ILE A 217 26.62 -11.02 -1.07
N THR A 218 25.82 -11.52 -0.11
CA THR A 218 24.74 -12.47 -0.42
C THR A 218 23.66 -11.80 -1.28
N ASN A 219 23.26 -10.58 -0.93
CA ASN A 219 22.24 -9.83 -1.65
C ASN A 219 22.71 -9.44 -3.07
N TRP A 220 23.92 -8.88 -3.20
CA TRP A 220 24.49 -8.50 -4.50
C TRP A 220 24.80 -9.71 -5.41
N TYR A 221 25.10 -10.88 -4.83
CA TYR A 221 25.43 -12.09 -5.61
C TYR A 221 24.21 -12.80 -6.19
N ALA A 222 23.06 -12.80 -5.50
CA ALA A 222 21.91 -13.64 -5.85
C ALA A 222 21.24 -13.27 -7.19
N SER A 223 21.32 -11.99 -7.57
CA SER A 223 20.65 -11.37 -8.73
C SER A 223 21.58 -11.07 -9.92
N ASP A 224 22.91 -11.13 -9.74
CA ASP A 224 23.88 -10.62 -10.71
C ASP A 224 23.90 -11.43 -12.02
N GLN A 225 23.34 -10.86 -13.08
CA GLN A 225 23.26 -11.50 -14.40
C GLN A 225 24.65 -11.69 -15.05
N ARG A 226 25.68 -10.93 -14.65
CA ARG A 226 27.08 -11.11 -15.10
C ARG A 226 27.65 -12.45 -14.63
N ILE A 227 27.11 -12.99 -13.54
CA ILE A 227 27.53 -14.24 -12.91
C ILE A 227 26.65 -15.42 -13.37
N HIS A 228 25.32 -15.25 -13.35
CA HIS A 228 24.38 -16.36 -13.55
C HIS A 228 23.87 -16.52 -14.99
N GLY A 229 24.09 -15.53 -15.87
CA GLY A 229 23.52 -15.48 -17.22
C GLY A 229 23.85 -16.69 -18.10
N GLU A 230 25.10 -17.18 -18.08
CA GLU A 230 25.48 -18.40 -18.84
C GLU A 230 24.69 -19.65 -18.41
N LEU A 231 24.43 -19.79 -17.10
CA LEU A 231 23.73 -20.96 -16.56
C LEU A 231 22.27 -20.94 -17.00
N ARG A 232 21.64 -19.76 -16.96
CA ARG A 232 20.30 -19.51 -17.47
C ARG A 232 20.19 -19.82 -18.97
N GLN A 233 21.04 -19.21 -19.79
CA GLN A 233 21.03 -19.39 -21.25
C GLN A 233 21.25 -20.86 -21.66
N ARG A 234 22.09 -21.59 -20.91
CA ARG A 234 22.33 -23.04 -21.10
C ARG A 234 21.10 -23.88 -20.77
N ALA A 235 20.44 -23.61 -19.65
CA ALA A 235 19.19 -24.29 -19.27
C ALA A 235 18.07 -24.02 -20.29
N GLU A 236 17.95 -22.77 -20.77
CA GLU A 236 17.02 -22.39 -21.83
C GLU A 236 17.31 -23.12 -23.16
N THR A 237 18.60 -23.23 -23.53
CA THR A 237 19.04 -23.94 -24.75
C THR A 237 18.78 -25.46 -24.68
N GLU A 238 19.10 -26.10 -23.55
CA GLU A 238 18.84 -27.53 -23.35
C GLU A 238 17.33 -27.85 -23.38
N LEU A 239 16.50 -26.96 -22.83
CA LEU A 239 15.03 -27.08 -22.81
C LEU A 239 14.42 -26.94 -24.22
N GLN A 240 15.03 -26.16 -25.11
CA GLN A 240 14.65 -26.11 -26.53
C GLN A 240 15.00 -27.42 -27.25
N ALA A 241 16.15 -28.03 -26.95
CA ALA A 241 16.61 -29.28 -27.57
C ALA A 241 15.87 -30.54 -27.08
N HIS A 242 15.39 -30.57 -25.82
CA HIS A 242 14.75 -31.74 -25.20
C HIS A 242 13.33 -31.45 -24.67
N PRO A 243 12.36 -31.12 -25.53
CA PRO A 243 11.07 -30.56 -25.11
C PRO A 243 10.07 -31.55 -24.49
N SER A 244 10.41 -32.84 -24.31
CA SER A 244 9.47 -33.89 -23.85
C SER A 244 9.85 -34.50 -22.50
N ILE A 245 8.85 -34.93 -21.71
CA ILE A 245 9.09 -35.57 -20.39
C ILE A 245 10.03 -36.78 -20.49
N GLY A 246 9.94 -37.57 -21.56
CA GLY A 246 10.82 -38.73 -21.77
C GLY A 246 12.31 -38.36 -21.86
N GLN A 247 12.60 -37.14 -22.32
CA GLN A 247 13.95 -36.60 -22.48
C GLN A 247 14.41 -35.74 -21.30
N MET A 248 13.56 -35.43 -20.32
CA MET A 248 13.98 -34.68 -19.11
C MET A 248 15.09 -35.37 -18.31
N LYS A 249 15.25 -36.69 -18.48
CA LYS A 249 16.34 -37.50 -17.91
C LYS A 249 17.66 -37.41 -18.71
N GLN A 250 17.68 -36.61 -19.78
CA GLN A 250 18.82 -36.33 -20.67
C GLN A 250 19.32 -34.89 -20.54
N LEU A 251 18.57 -34.01 -19.85
CA LEU A 251 19.00 -32.66 -19.46
C LEU A 251 20.14 -32.72 -18.43
N SER A 252 21.00 -31.70 -18.38
CA SER A 252 22.13 -31.65 -17.44
C SER A 252 21.72 -31.32 -16.00
N GLY A 253 20.56 -30.69 -15.82
CA GLY A 253 20.01 -30.35 -14.51
C GLY A 253 19.60 -31.58 -13.70
N LYS A 254 19.62 -31.46 -12.36
CA LYS A 254 19.30 -32.55 -11.44
C LYS A 254 17.82 -32.95 -11.54
N TYR A 255 17.56 -34.09 -12.16
CA TYR A 255 16.23 -34.71 -12.29
C TYR A 255 15.78 -35.37 -10.97
N ASN A 256 14.52 -35.15 -10.59
CA ASN A 256 13.85 -35.81 -9.47
C ASN A 256 12.39 -36.17 -9.82
N GLU A 257 11.85 -37.22 -9.22
CA GLU A 257 10.43 -37.61 -9.30
C GLU A 257 9.84 -37.73 -7.89
N ILE A 258 8.78 -36.96 -7.62
CA ILE A 258 7.97 -37.07 -6.40
C ILE A 258 6.55 -37.52 -6.73
N GLU A 259 5.94 -38.30 -5.84
CA GLU A 259 4.50 -38.55 -5.84
C GLU A 259 3.89 -37.81 -4.65
N LEU A 260 2.79 -37.10 -4.88
CA LEU A 260 2.00 -36.37 -3.89
C LEU A 260 0.67 -37.09 -3.73
N ALA A 261 0.11 -37.10 -2.52
CA ALA A 261 -1.18 -37.71 -2.23
C ALA A 261 -2.03 -36.87 -1.26
N ARG A 262 -3.30 -36.66 -1.60
CA ARG A 262 -4.30 -35.99 -0.76
C ARG A 262 -4.69 -36.89 0.42
N ASN A 263 -4.62 -36.38 1.65
CA ASN A 263 -4.66 -37.21 2.86
C ASN A 263 -6.07 -37.67 3.32
N ASP A 264 -7.13 -37.33 2.59
CA ASP A 264 -8.54 -37.58 2.93
C ASP A 264 -9.20 -38.75 2.16
N SER A 265 -8.51 -39.38 1.20
CA SER A 265 -9.17 -40.33 0.28
C SER A 265 -9.54 -41.68 0.95
N ALA A 266 -10.80 -42.10 0.76
CA ALA A 266 -11.36 -43.31 1.38
C ALA A 266 -10.66 -44.63 0.98
N GLN A 267 -9.87 -44.62 -0.10
CA GLN A 267 -9.07 -45.77 -0.54
C GLN A 267 -7.83 -46.04 0.32
N ALA A 268 -7.46 -45.13 1.24
CA ALA A 268 -6.31 -45.28 2.14
C ALA A 268 -6.36 -46.52 3.07
N LYS A 269 -7.50 -47.23 3.15
CA LYS A 269 -7.65 -48.47 3.91
C LYS A 269 -7.24 -49.75 3.18
N GLN A 270 -6.95 -49.75 1.87
CA GLN A 270 -6.71 -50.99 1.10
C GLN A 270 -5.31 -51.19 0.51
N ASN A 271 -4.41 -50.20 0.49
CA ASN A 271 -3.02 -50.41 0.08
C ASN A 271 -2.03 -50.00 1.18
N ARG A 272 -1.73 -50.94 2.09
CA ARG A 272 -0.56 -50.88 2.98
C ARG A 272 0.66 -51.53 2.32
N ASP A 273 1.06 -51.08 1.13
CA ASP A 273 2.42 -51.34 0.65
C ASP A 273 2.88 -50.37 -0.46
N SER A 274 4.19 -50.36 -0.72
CA SER A 274 4.94 -49.48 -1.63
C SER A 274 4.93 -47.98 -1.26
N GLY A 275 6.03 -47.53 -0.63
CA GLY A 275 6.19 -46.13 -0.20
C GLY A 275 7.04 -45.28 -1.14
N ARG A 276 6.49 -44.18 -1.67
CA ARG A 276 7.25 -42.99 -2.10
C ARG A 276 6.44 -41.68 -2.19
N SER A 277 5.22 -41.65 -1.63
CA SER A 277 4.32 -40.51 -1.73
C SER A 277 4.39 -39.58 -0.51
N ILE A 278 4.54 -38.29 -0.78
CA ILE A 278 4.37 -37.22 0.21
C ILE A 278 2.87 -37.00 0.40
N LYS A 279 2.40 -37.03 1.65
CA LYS A 279 1.01 -36.74 1.99
C LYS A 279 0.84 -35.25 2.22
N LEU A 280 -0.14 -34.66 1.55
CA LEU A 280 -0.55 -33.27 1.72
C LEU A 280 -1.94 -33.23 2.35
N ASN A 281 -2.15 -32.33 3.30
CA ASN A 281 -3.48 -31.98 3.79
C ASN A 281 -4.30 -31.28 2.68
N VAL A 282 -5.60 -31.08 2.87
CA VAL A 282 -6.49 -30.55 1.82
C VAL A 282 -6.02 -29.20 1.28
N ARG A 283 -5.65 -28.27 2.17
CA ARG A 283 -5.15 -26.94 1.79
C ARG A 283 -3.80 -27.02 1.08
N GLU A 284 -2.84 -27.77 1.62
CA GLU A 284 -1.53 -27.99 0.99
C GLU A 284 -1.66 -28.62 -0.40
N TRP A 285 -2.60 -29.55 -0.56
CA TRP A 285 -2.89 -30.23 -1.80
C TRP A 285 -3.47 -29.27 -2.84
N ASP A 286 -4.53 -28.53 -2.49
CA ASP A 286 -5.21 -27.63 -3.41
C ASP A 286 -4.31 -26.43 -3.78
N GLU A 287 -3.55 -25.87 -2.82
CA GLU A 287 -2.49 -24.88 -3.09
C GLU A 287 -1.41 -25.44 -4.05
N THR A 288 -0.98 -26.68 -3.87
CA THR A 288 0.03 -27.31 -4.74
C THR A 288 -0.51 -27.59 -6.14
N VAL A 289 -1.78 -28.01 -6.26
CA VAL A 289 -2.49 -28.17 -7.54
C VAL A 289 -2.56 -26.85 -8.29
N GLN A 290 -2.90 -25.75 -7.61
CA GLN A 290 -3.02 -24.41 -8.19
C GLN A 290 -1.66 -23.83 -8.62
N LYS A 291 -0.66 -23.86 -7.72
CA LYS A 291 0.72 -23.43 -8.00
C LYS A 291 1.38 -24.25 -9.12
N LEU A 292 1.01 -25.52 -9.29
CA LEU A 292 1.40 -26.32 -10.46
C LEU A 292 0.65 -25.90 -11.72
N ALA A 293 -0.67 -25.68 -11.67
CA ALA A 293 -1.47 -25.32 -12.85
C ALA A 293 -0.96 -24.04 -13.52
N GLN A 294 -0.74 -22.97 -12.75
CA GLN A 294 -0.22 -21.68 -13.23
C GLN A 294 1.09 -21.84 -14.04
N ARG A 295 2.01 -22.69 -13.56
CA ARG A 295 3.34 -22.93 -14.18
C ARG A 295 3.31 -23.62 -15.55
N PHE A 296 2.18 -24.19 -15.98
CA PHE A 296 1.99 -24.74 -17.34
C PHE A 296 1.14 -23.85 -18.27
N SER A 297 0.56 -22.77 -17.74
CA SER A 297 -0.22 -21.80 -18.53
C SER A 297 0.68 -20.85 -19.33
N ALA A 298 1.84 -20.45 -18.78
CA ALA A 298 2.69 -19.39 -19.32
C ALA A 298 3.15 -19.58 -20.79
N ARG A 299 3.21 -20.82 -21.33
CA ARG A 299 3.55 -21.05 -22.75
C ARG A 299 2.36 -20.92 -23.73
N ALA A 300 1.14 -20.67 -23.24
CA ALA A 300 -0.02 -20.34 -24.08
C ALA A 300 -0.15 -18.83 -24.37
N VAL A 301 0.39 -17.99 -23.47
CA VAL A 301 0.35 -16.52 -23.56
C VAL A 301 1.04 -16.04 -24.84
N ALA A 302 2.21 -16.61 -25.17
CA ALA A 302 2.96 -16.32 -26.40
C ALA A 302 2.30 -16.83 -27.71
N ALA A 303 1.05 -17.31 -27.67
CA ALA A 303 0.32 -17.84 -28.82
C ALA A 303 -1.16 -17.36 -28.89
N GLY A 304 -1.58 -16.39 -28.06
CA GLY A 304 -2.92 -15.80 -28.13
C GLY A 304 -4.09 -16.72 -27.79
N VAL A 305 -3.87 -17.83 -27.07
CA VAL A 305 -4.94 -18.75 -26.66
C VAL A 305 -5.19 -18.63 -25.16
N SER A 306 -6.37 -18.07 -24.82
CA SER A 306 -6.81 -17.89 -23.44
C SER A 306 -6.91 -19.24 -22.68
N PRO A 307 -6.47 -19.31 -21.41
CA PRO A 307 -6.52 -20.52 -20.61
C PRO A 307 -7.97 -20.86 -20.19
N ALA A 308 -8.60 -21.79 -20.93
CA ALA A 308 -9.95 -22.26 -20.65
C ALA A 308 -10.12 -22.84 -19.22
N LYS A 309 -11.35 -22.77 -18.70
CA LYS A 309 -11.78 -23.04 -17.30
C LYS A 309 -11.62 -24.50 -16.80
N ASP A 310 -10.69 -25.29 -17.33
CA ASP A 310 -10.48 -26.70 -16.95
C ASP A 310 -9.19 -26.87 -16.12
N THR A 311 -9.31 -27.39 -14.89
CA THR A 311 -8.17 -27.58 -13.96
C THR A 311 -7.32 -28.83 -14.27
N GLN A 312 -7.28 -29.21 -15.55
CA GLN A 312 -6.30 -30.13 -16.11
C GLN A 312 -4.92 -29.48 -16.19
N ILE A 313 -4.15 -29.60 -15.10
CA ILE A 313 -2.69 -29.44 -15.16
C ILE A 313 -2.18 -30.31 -16.31
N LYS A 314 -1.51 -29.70 -17.30
CA LYS A 314 -1.10 -30.34 -18.56
C LYS A 314 -0.12 -31.49 -18.31
N THR A 315 -0.66 -32.69 -18.07
CA THR A 315 0.18 -33.88 -17.89
C THR A 315 0.92 -34.19 -19.19
N ARG A 316 2.14 -34.74 -19.08
CA ARG A 316 3.04 -35.01 -20.22
C ARG A 316 3.65 -33.78 -20.90
N VAL A 317 3.50 -32.59 -20.33
CA VAL A 317 4.12 -31.33 -20.78
C VAL A 317 5.14 -30.81 -19.74
N VAL A 318 6.14 -30.06 -20.20
CA VAL A 318 7.22 -29.46 -19.40
C VAL A 318 6.99 -27.94 -19.27
N SER A 319 7.26 -27.35 -18.10
CA SER A 319 7.11 -25.91 -17.84
C SER A 319 8.19 -25.06 -18.54
N PRO A 320 8.00 -23.74 -18.66
CA PRO A 320 9.10 -22.79 -18.84
C PRO A 320 10.10 -22.85 -17.67
N LEU A 321 11.27 -22.25 -17.88
CA LEU A 321 12.29 -22.08 -16.84
C LEU A 321 11.81 -21.11 -15.76
N GLN A 322 12.22 -21.35 -14.53
CA GLN A 322 11.90 -20.58 -13.33
C GLN A 322 13.19 -20.33 -12.54
N GLU A 323 13.24 -19.27 -11.74
CA GLU A 323 14.43 -18.86 -10.96
C GLU A 323 14.08 -18.74 -9.47
N ASP A 324 15.05 -19.02 -8.61
CA ASP A 324 15.09 -18.57 -7.21
C ASP A 324 16.55 -18.19 -6.84
N GLU A 325 16.79 -17.79 -5.59
CA GLU A 325 18.14 -17.43 -5.09
C GLU A 325 19.19 -18.52 -5.32
N SER A 326 18.77 -19.79 -5.39
CA SER A 326 19.64 -20.97 -5.37
C SER A 326 19.75 -21.71 -6.70
N ARG A 327 18.84 -21.50 -7.66
CA ARG A 327 18.76 -22.31 -8.89
C ARG A 327 17.86 -21.74 -9.99
N TYR A 328 18.07 -22.27 -11.19
CA TYR A 328 17.07 -22.34 -12.24
C TYR A 328 16.39 -23.72 -12.24
N TYR A 329 15.09 -23.80 -12.54
CA TYR A 329 14.36 -25.07 -12.56
C TYR A 329 13.16 -25.12 -13.52
N ILE A 330 12.78 -26.34 -13.89
CA ILE A 330 11.56 -26.69 -14.64
C ILE A 330 10.80 -27.81 -13.92
N ILE A 331 9.49 -27.88 -14.14
CA ILE A 331 8.59 -28.89 -13.58
C ILE A 331 7.79 -29.55 -14.71
N ALA A 332 7.41 -30.81 -14.54
CA ALA A 332 6.54 -31.51 -15.48
C ALA A 332 5.65 -32.53 -14.74
N VAL A 333 4.34 -32.53 -15.00
CA VAL A 333 3.43 -33.51 -14.37
C VAL A 333 3.37 -34.78 -15.21
N ILE A 334 3.86 -35.88 -14.66
CA ILE A 334 3.86 -37.20 -15.32
C ILE A 334 2.44 -37.80 -15.31
N LYS A 335 1.73 -37.67 -14.18
CA LYS A 335 0.39 -38.26 -13.98
C LYS A 335 -0.40 -37.47 -12.94
N LYS A 336 -1.71 -37.29 -13.17
CA LYS A 336 -2.70 -36.78 -12.21
C LYS A 336 -3.81 -37.83 -12.05
N THR A 337 -4.28 -38.02 -10.82
CA THR A 337 -5.61 -38.55 -10.45
C THR A 337 -6.27 -37.51 -9.53
N ASN A 338 -7.51 -37.75 -9.11
CA ASN A 338 -8.23 -36.82 -8.22
C ASN A 338 -7.55 -36.68 -6.85
N ASP A 339 -6.78 -37.69 -6.43
CA ASP A 339 -6.15 -37.81 -5.11
C ASP A 339 -4.61 -37.90 -5.15
N ARG A 340 -3.98 -38.10 -6.33
CA ARG A 340 -2.52 -38.27 -6.45
C ARG A 340 -1.90 -37.60 -7.68
N LEU A 341 -0.70 -37.05 -7.49
CA LEU A 341 0.03 -36.27 -8.48
C LEU A 341 1.48 -36.77 -8.55
N LYS A 342 1.93 -37.24 -9.71
CA LYS A 342 3.34 -37.57 -9.93
C LYS A 342 4.02 -36.47 -10.73
N VAL A 343 5.02 -35.85 -10.13
CA VAL A 343 5.67 -34.63 -10.61
C VAL A 343 7.17 -34.90 -10.80
N ALA A 344 7.68 -34.54 -11.96
CA ALA A 344 9.11 -34.45 -12.24
C ALA A 344 9.60 -33.00 -12.07
N THR A 345 10.83 -32.84 -11.62
CA THR A 345 11.54 -31.55 -11.56
C THR A 345 12.95 -31.74 -12.09
N VAL A 346 13.43 -30.81 -12.90
CA VAL A 346 14.85 -30.70 -13.29
C VAL A 346 15.32 -29.33 -12.80
N SER A 347 16.50 -29.29 -12.19
CA SER A 347 17.05 -28.04 -11.63
C SER A 347 18.55 -27.90 -11.87
N TRP A 348 18.93 -26.76 -12.42
CA TRP A 348 20.30 -26.31 -12.60
C TRP A 348 20.61 -25.39 -11.42
N GLN A 349 21.35 -25.88 -10.44
CA GLN A 349 21.71 -25.08 -9.25
C GLN A 349 22.56 -23.88 -9.70
N LYS A 350 22.21 -22.68 -9.23
CA LYS A 350 23.14 -21.56 -9.22
C LYS A 350 24.37 -22.00 -8.43
N GLU A 351 25.51 -21.42 -8.74
CA GLU A 351 26.66 -21.65 -7.88
C GLU A 351 26.40 -21.01 -6.51
N PRO A 352 26.68 -21.68 -5.37
CA PRO A 352 26.66 -21.01 -4.08
C PRO A 352 27.73 -19.92 -4.02
N VAL A 353 27.44 -18.77 -3.41
CA VAL A 353 28.37 -17.61 -3.34
C VAL A 353 29.79 -18.01 -2.91
N GLN A 354 29.91 -18.93 -1.94
CA GLN A 354 31.20 -19.43 -1.45
C GLN A 354 31.99 -20.25 -2.50
N SER A 355 31.31 -20.98 -3.38
CA SER A 355 31.92 -21.72 -4.49
C SER A 355 32.35 -20.76 -5.60
N TRP A 356 31.50 -19.78 -5.95
CA TRP A 356 31.86 -18.74 -6.91
C TRP A 356 33.05 -17.93 -6.45
N LEU A 357 33.03 -17.44 -5.19
CA LEU A 357 34.18 -16.80 -4.56
C LEU A 357 35.43 -17.66 -4.67
N THR A 358 35.32 -18.99 -4.51
CA THR A 358 36.46 -19.90 -4.64
C THR A 358 37.02 -19.93 -6.07
N ARG A 359 36.16 -19.90 -7.11
CA ARG A 359 36.55 -19.85 -8.53
C ARG A 359 36.96 -18.45 -9.02
N ALA A 360 36.54 -17.40 -8.32
CA ALA A 360 36.94 -16.01 -8.58
C ALA A 360 38.42 -15.83 -8.17
N GLU A 361 39.33 -16.13 -9.10
CA GLU A 361 40.79 -16.05 -8.89
C GLU A 361 41.33 -14.59 -8.94
N THR A 362 40.83 -13.71 -8.06
CA THR A 362 41.62 -12.54 -7.66
C THR A 362 42.71 -12.99 -6.66
N PRO A 363 43.99 -12.60 -6.83
CA PRO A 363 45.04 -12.90 -5.85
C PRO A 363 44.85 -12.06 -4.57
N PHE A 364 43.99 -12.53 -3.67
CA PHE A 364 43.66 -11.85 -2.43
C PHE A 364 44.86 -11.74 -1.46
N SER A 365 45.16 -10.52 -1.01
CA SER A 365 46.13 -10.27 0.05
C SER A 365 45.54 -10.58 1.42
N THR A 366 46.08 -11.59 2.12
CA THR A 366 45.75 -11.85 3.55
C THR A 366 46.15 -10.70 4.49
N ALA A 367 46.95 -9.75 3.99
CA ALA A 367 47.11 -8.42 4.59
C ALA A 367 46.23 -7.41 3.85
N THR A 368 44.93 -7.43 4.13
CA THR A 368 44.03 -6.31 3.80
C THR A 368 44.44 -5.13 4.69
N ALA A 369 44.61 -3.94 4.11
CA ALA A 369 44.83 -2.74 4.90
C ALA A 369 43.54 -2.39 5.65
N ALA A 370 43.46 -2.74 6.93
CA ALA A 370 42.37 -2.30 7.78
C ALA A 370 42.38 -0.76 7.83
N LEU A 371 41.24 -0.15 7.50
CA LEU A 371 41.11 1.30 7.56
C LEU A 371 41.33 1.75 9.01
N SER A 372 42.19 2.75 9.21
CA SER A 372 42.60 3.25 10.53
C SER A 372 41.52 4.12 11.18
N GLY A 373 40.35 3.52 11.43
CA GLY A 373 39.23 4.15 12.12
C GLY A 373 39.41 4.22 13.63
N ASN A 374 38.98 5.32 14.23
CA ASN A 374 38.88 5.46 15.68
C ASN A 374 37.52 4.98 16.17
N TYR A 375 37.35 3.66 16.25
CA TYR A 375 36.11 3.03 16.69
C TYR A 375 35.82 3.28 18.18
N THR A 376 34.55 3.40 18.53
CA THR A 376 34.04 3.47 19.91
C THR A 376 33.23 2.22 20.20
N LEU A 377 33.43 1.60 21.38
CA LEU A 377 32.64 0.43 21.79
C LEU A 377 31.27 0.89 22.32
N PRO A 378 30.15 0.55 21.65
CA PRO A 378 28.82 0.84 22.17
C PRO A 378 28.53 0.17 23.51
N LYS A 379 27.67 0.83 24.28
CA LYS A 379 27.16 0.30 25.54
C LYS A 379 26.02 -0.68 25.28
N ILE A 380 26.32 -1.98 25.36
CA ILE A 380 25.31 -3.05 25.29
C ILE A 380 24.25 -2.83 26.39
N GLN A 381 22.98 -2.84 26.01
CA GLN A 381 21.85 -2.59 26.92
C GLN A 381 21.51 -3.88 27.69
N GLY A 382 21.61 -3.86 29.02
CA GLY A 382 21.43 -5.02 29.91
C GLY A 382 19.98 -5.46 30.12
N SER A 383 19.13 -5.30 29.12
CA SER A 383 17.71 -5.68 29.11
C SER A 383 17.42 -6.41 27.81
N GLY A 384 17.40 -7.75 27.86
CA GLY A 384 17.17 -8.61 26.69
C GLY A 384 15.94 -8.19 25.91
N CYS A 385 16.16 -7.76 24.65
CA CYS A 385 15.20 -7.10 23.74
C CYS A 385 13.87 -6.72 24.38
N ILE A 386 13.85 -5.55 25.04
CA ILE A 386 12.60 -4.82 25.18
C ILE A 386 12.18 -4.45 23.76
N GLU A 387 11.02 -4.94 23.31
CA GLU A 387 10.37 -4.39 22.12
C GLU A 387 9.98 -2.93 22.39
N ASP A 388 9.87 -2.11 21.34
CA ASP A 388 9.45 -0.70 21.43
C ASP A 388 10.42 0.23 22.20
N THR A 389 11.66 0.35 21.71
CA THR A 389 12.61 1.40 22.14
C THR A 389 13.32 2.04 20.95
N TRP A 390 13.46 3.37 20.98
CA TRP A 390 13.88 4.19 19.83
C TRP A 390 15.03 5.15 20.21
N THR A 391 15.94 5.41 19.28
CA THR A 391 17.06 6.37 19.43
C THR A 391 17.28 7.17 18.16
N ALA A 392 17.61 8.46 18.30
CA ALA A 392 17.81 9.35 17.15
C ALA A 392 19.16 9.09 16.45
N THR A 393 19.12 9.03 15.11
CA THR A 393 20.30 8.80 14.25
C THR A 393 21.15 10.06 14.07
N ALA A 394 22.43 9.89 13.74
CA ALA A 394 23.39 10.99 13.73
C ALA A 394 23.44 11.74 12.38
N GLY A 395 23.35 13.07 12.43
CA GLY A 395 23.57 13.98 11.30
C GLY A 395 22.42 14.21 10.28
N PRO A 396 21.12 14.07 10.61
CA PRO A 396 20.06 14.26 9.63
C PRO A 396 20.01 15.69 9.05
N PRO A 397 19.51 15.88 7.82
CA PRO A 397 19.24 17.20 7.24
C PRO A 397 18.31 18.07 8.10
N GLU A 398 18.40 19.40 7.92
CA GLU A 398 17.48 20.33 8.58
C GLU A 398 16.02 20.04 8.20
N GLY A 399 15.10 20.23 9.16
CA GLY A 399 13.69 19.89 9.02
C GLY A 399 13.02 20.55 7.81
N ARG A 400 12.31 19.75 7.02
CA ARG A 400 11.79 20.10 5.70
C ARG A 400 10.48 19.38 5.40
N GLU A 401 9.50 20.12 4.92
CA GLU A 401 8.26 19.62 4.34
C GLU A 401 8.36 19.63 2.81
N PHE A 402 7.56 18.81 2.13
CA PHE A 402 7.45 18.82 0.66
C PHE A 402 8.79 18.54 -0.07
N HIS A 403 9.67 17.83 0.60
CA HIS A 403 10.92 17.29 0.08
C HIS A 403 10.64 15.94 -0.60
N THR A 404 11.56 15.47 -1.42
CA THR A 404 11.52 14.08 -1.90
C THR A 404 12.51 13.21 -1.14
N ALA A 405 12.12 11.94 -0.97
CA ALA A 405 12.94 10.90 -0.40
C ALA A 405 12.86 9.65 -1.30
N VAL A 406 14.01 9.13 -1.75
CA VAL A 406 14.08 7.95 -2.63
C VAL A 406 15.00 6.86 -2.04
N TRP A 407 14.69 5.59 -2.31
CA TRP A 407 15.46 4.45 -1.81
C TRP A 407 16.40 3.87 -2.87
N THR A 408 17.70 3.82 -2.59
CA THR A 408 18.71 3.31 -3.53
C THR A 408 18.81 1.78 -3.60
N GLY A 409 18.07 1.07 -2.75
CA GLY A 409 18.31 -0.35 -2.45
C GLY A 409 19.34 -0.58 -1.34
N SER A 410 20.17 0.41 -1.00
CA SER A 410 21.20 0.31 0.05
C SER A 410 21.34 1.51 0.98
N GLU A 411 20.69 2.62 0.66
CA GLU A 411 20.72 3.95 1.31
C GLU A 411 19.45 4.70 0.91
N MET A 412 18.93 5.61 1.75
CA MET A 412 17.90 6.59 1.36
C MET A 412 18.57 7.90 0.94
N ILE A 413 18.01 8.65 0.00
CA ILE A 413 18.45 10.01 -0.36
C ILE A 413 17.25 10.95 -0.20
N VAL A 414 17.44 12.03 0.57
CA VAL A 414 16.47 13.10 0.81
C VAL A 414 17.00 14.39 0.20
N TRP A 415 16.18 15.15 -0.53
CA TRP A 415 16.59 16.46 -1.08
C TRP A 415 15.42 17.45 -1.28
N GLY A 416 15.74 18.73 -1.27
CA GLY A 416 14.81 19.84 -1.51
C GLY A 416 13.82 20.06 -0.35
N GLY A 417 12.63 20.57 -0.68
CA GLY A 417 11.57 20.91 0.28
C GLY A 417 11.76 22.29 0.90
N GLN A 418 10.83 22.71 1.75
CA GLN A 418 10.88 23.99 2.46
C GLN A 418 10.77 23.84 3.98
N THR A 419 11.01 24.92 4.72
CA THR A 419 10.63 25.02 6.14
C THR A 419 9.22 25.59 6.31
N GLY A 420 8.59 25.32 7.46
CA GLY A 420 7.33 25.96 7.91
C GLY A 420 7.45 27.46 8.25
N SER A 421 8.24 28.19 7.47
CA SER A 421 8.34 29.64 7.38
C SER A 421 8.59 30.10 5.94
N PHE A 422 8.30 29.23 4.95
CA PHE A 422 8.46 29.46 3.52
C PHE A 422 9.89 29.82 3.11
N ILE A 423 10.84 28.97 3.53
CA ILE A 423 12.24 29.01 3.09
C ILE A 423 12.56 27.67 2.42
N ASP A 424 12.75 27.70 1.11
CA ASP A 424 13.07 26.55 0.27
C ASP A 424 14.53 26.10 0.44
N PHE A 425 14.79 24.82 0.19
CA PHE A 425 16.12 24.22 0.20
C PHE A 425 16.54 23.72 -1.19
N ASN A 426 17.83 23.85 -1.48
CA ASN A 426 18.56 23.05 -2.49
C ASN A 426 19.54 22.05 -1.84
N THR A 427 19.28 21.72 -0.57
CA THR A 427 20.10 20.85 0.28
C THR A 427 19.43 19.50 0.51
N GLY A 428 20.20 18.52 0.98
CA GLY A 428 19.72 17.16 1.21
C GLY A 428 20.70 16.32 2.02
N GLY A 429 20.37 15.04 2.20
CA GLY A 429 21.24 14.06 2.86
C GLY A 429 20.90 12.62 2.51
N ARG A 430 21.90 11.75 2.64
CA ARG A 430 21.86 10.32 2.39
C ARG A 430 21.93 9.56 3.69
N TYR A 431 20.98 8.67 3.96
CA TYR A 431 20.95 7.83 5.14
C TYR A 431 21.30 6.39 4.78
N ASN A 432 22.29 5.79 5.45
CA ASN A 432 22.67 4.40 5.19
C ASN A 432 22.17 3.47 6.33
N PRO A 433 21.21 2.56 6.07
CA PRO A 433 20.61 1.67 7.06
C PRO A 433 21.59 0.62 7.61
N SER A 434 22.65 0.29 6.87
CA SER A 434 23.70 -0.61 7.35
C SER A 434 24.63 0.08 8.36
N THR A 435 24.45 1.39 8.55
CA THR A 435 25.37 2.26 9.30
C THR A 435 24.68 3.34 10.14
N ASP A 436 23.36 3.29 10.30
CA ASP A 436 22.58 4.17 11.20
C ASP A 436 22.90 5.69 11.09
N SER A 437 23.40 6.15 9.94
CA SER A 437 24.08 7.45 9.80
C SER A 437 23.75 8.21 8.53
N TRP A 438 23.77 9.53 8.64
CA TRP A 438 23.53 10.47 7.54
C TRP A 438 24.82 11.10 6.97
N THR A 439 24.83 11.36 5.67
CA THR A 439 25.85 12.11 4.93
C THR A 439 25.16 13.18 4.07
N ALA A 440 25.44 14.47 4.27
CA ALA A 440 24.82 15.53 3.48
C ALA A 440 25.12 15.39 1.97
N THR A 441 24.14 15.71 1.10
CA THR A 441 24.36 15.75 -0.35
C THR A 441 25.17 16.99 -0.73
N ASN A 442 26.07 16.86 -1.70
CA ASN A 442 26.72 18.01 -2.33
C ASN A 442 25.68 19.01 -2.89
N VAL A 443 25.99 20.30 -2.82
CA VAL A 443 25.17 21.42 -3.34
C VAL A 443 25.72 22.02 -4.63
N ALA A 444 26.93 21.64 -5.05
CA ALA A 444 27.53 22.13 -6.28
C ALA A 444 26.76 21.59 -7.51
N ASN A 445 26.25 22.52 -8.32
CA ASN A 445 25.35 22.27 -9.46
C ASN A 445 24.01 21.61 -9.08
N ALA A 446 23.62 21.60 -7.81
CA ALA A 446 22.27 21.22 -7.40
C ALA A 446 21.25 22.21 -8.02
N PRO A 447 20.04 21.76 -8.41
CA PRO A 447 19.00 22.65 -8.91
C PRO A 447 18.64 23.73 -7.90
N ASP A 448 18.04 24.82 -8.37
CA ASP A 448 17.57 25.91 -7.50
C ASP A 448 16.62 25.38 -6.43
N ALA A 449 16.62 26.07 -5.28
CA ALA A 449 15.84 25.70 -4.11
C ALA A 449 14.36 25.60 -4.47
N ARG A 450 13.71 24.53 -4.00
CA ARG A 450 12.33 24.23 -4.37
C ARG A 450 11.60 23.44 -3.30
N THR A 451 10.47 23.96 -2.87
CA THR A 451 9.41 23.13 -2.31
C THR A 451 8.81 22.27 -3.40
N SER A 452 8.23 21.15 -2.97
CA SER A 452 7.19 20.50 -3.72
C SER A 452 7.65 20.10 -5.12
N HIS A 453 8.57 19.17 -5.24
CA HIS A 453 9.09 18.67 -6.52
C HIS A 453 8.97 17.15 -6.57
N THR A 454 9.12 16.55 -7.75
CA THR A 454 8.98 15.09 -7.93
C THR A 454 10.36 14.47 -8.07
N ALA A 455 10.63 13.28 -7.51
CA ALA A 455 11.93 12.64 -7.66
C ALA A 455 11.92 11.11 -7.59
N VAL A 456 12.59 10.49 -8.57
CA VAL A 456 12.64 9.04 -8.78
C VAL A 456 13.98 8.45 -8.40
N TRP A 457 14.02 7.16 -8.04
CA TRP A 457 15.25 6.36 -8.08
C TRP A 457 15.35 5.53 -9.36
N THR A 458 16.44 5.69 -10.10
CA THR A 458 16.66 4.98 -11.38
C THR A 458 17.18 3.55 -11.23
N GLY A 459 17.74 3.21 -10.06
CA GLY A 459 18.65 2.09 -9.87
C GLY A 459 20.10 2.51 -9.57
N ASN A 460 20.51 3.71 -10.00
CA ASN A 460 21.88 4.22 -9.81
C ASN A 460 22.01 5.75 -9.56
N GLU A 461 21.02 6.54 -9.95
CA GLU A 461 20.92 8.00 -9.73
C GLU A 461 19.50 8.39 -9.26
N MET A 462 19.39 9.47 -8.48
CA MET A 462 18.12 10.12 -8.16
C MET A 462 17.85 11.22 -9.19
N ILE A 463 16.67 11.24 -9.82
CA ILE A 463 16.28 12.33 -10.73
C ILE A 463 15.22 13.17 -10.02
N VAL A 464 15.44 14.47 -9.92
CA VAL A 464 14.53 15.44 -9.33
C VAL A 464 14.01 16.40 -10.39
N TRP A 465 12.71 16.65 -10.48
CA TRP A 465 12.15 17.61 -11.44
C TRP A 465 10.85 18.26 -10.99
N GLY A 466 10.63 19.47 -11.49
CA GLY A 466 9.38 20.22 -11.34
C GLY A 466 9.34 21.06 -10.08
N GLY A 467 8.15 21.52 -9.74
CA GLY A 467 7.81 22.00 -8.41
C GLY A 467 7.45 23.46 -8.31
N LEU A 468 7.76 24.06 -7.16
CA LEU A 468 7.55 25.47 -6.84
C LEU A 468 8.85 26.06 -6.29
N ASP A 469 9.08 27.36 -6.48
CA ASP A 469 10.07 28.11 -5.71
C ASP A 469 9.44 28.89 -4.53
N GLU A 470 10.28 29.59 -3.77
CA GLU A 470 9.92 30.45 -2.64
C GLU A 470 8.92 31.59 -2.99
N ASN A 471 8.64 31.83 -4.27
CA ASN A 471 7.68 32.82 -4.76
C ASN A 471 6.37 32.17 -5.24
N PHE A 472 6.20 30.87 -5.03
CA PHE A 472 5.15 30.02 -5.57
C PHE A 472 5.12 29.99 -7.12
N VAL A 473 6.27 30.19 -7.78
CA VAL A 473 6.36 30.06 -9.23
C VAL A 473 6.65 28.61 -9.58
N GLU A 474 5.82 28.02 -10.45
CA GLU A 474 5.95 26.63 -10.80
C GLU A 474 7.16 26.37 -11.73
N LEU A 475 7.98 25.38 -11.39
CA LEU A 475 9.29 25.13 -11.99
C LEU A 475 9.22 24.03 -13.07
N ASN A 476 9.93 24.24 -14.19
CA ASN A 476 10.21 23.22 -15.22
C ASN A 476 11.68 22.74 -15.23
N THR A 477 12.39 23.02 -14.14
CA THR A 477 13.80 22.66 -13.96
C THR A 477 13.95 21.41 -13.11
N GLY A 478 15.14 20.81 -13.11
CA GLY A 478 15.43 19.62 -12.33
C GLY A 478 16.93 19.28 -12.36
N GLY A 479 17.28 18.18 -11.69
CA GLY A 479 18.65 17.67 -11.66
C GLY A 479 18.72 16.18 -11.32
N ARG A 480 19.76 15.54 -11.86
CA ARG A 480 20.16 14.17 -11.56
C ARG A 480 21.27 14.20 -10.52
N TYR A 481 21.15 13.37 -9.50
CA TYR A 481 22.11 13.23 -8.41
C TYR A 481 22.65 11.81 -8.35
N ASN A 482 23.97 11.69 -8.47
CA ASN A 482 24.66 10.41 -8.39
C ASN A 482 25.29 10.23 -6.98
N PRO A 483 24.78 9.32 -6.13
CA PRO A 483 25.34 9.10 -4.79
C PRO A 483 26.70 8.39 -4.80
N GLY A 484 27.08 7.75 -5.91
CA GLY A 484 28.40 7.12 -6.09
C GLY A 484 29.53 8.13 -6.28
N THR A 485 29.22 9.33 -6.80
CA THR A 485 30.18 10.43 -7.02
C THR A 485 29.86 11.72 -6.24
N ASP A 486 28.75 11.76 -5.52
CA ASP A 486 28.21 12.90 -4.78
C ASP A 486 28.16 14.19 -5.64
N SER A 487 27.46 14.09 -6.77
CA SER A 487 27.49 15.11 -7.82
C SER A 487 26.13 15.29 -8.50
N TRP A 488 25.78 16.55 -8.75
CA TRP A 488 24.60 16.93 -9.52
C TRP A 488 24.91 17.26 -10.98
N VAL A 489 23.96 16.93 -11.85
CA VAL A 489 23.88 17.36 -13.25
C VAL A 489 22.46 17.85 -13.49
N ALA A 490 22.28 19.12 -13.87
CA ALA A 490 20.95 19.66 -14.18
C ALA A 490 20.29 18.87 -15.33
N THR A 491 18.99 18.61 -15.26
CA THR A 491 18.23 18.04 -16.38
C THR A 491 18.11 19.07 -17.50
N SER A 492 18.16 18.63 -18.76
CA SER A 492 17.79 19.50 -19.89
C SER A 492 16.41 20.15 -19.68
N THR A 493 16.30 21.42 -20.04
CA THR A 493 15.02 22.16 -20.14
C THR A 493 14.51 22.26 -21.59
N THR A 494 15.24 21.68 -22.55
CA THR A 494 14.80 21.60 -23.95
C THR A 494 13.71 20.53 -24.06
N ASP A 495 12.55 20.91 -24.60
CA ASP A 495 11.34 20.08 -24.73
C ASP A 495 10.79 19.50 -23.41
N ALA A 496 11.23 20.05 -22.27
CA ALA A 496 10.69 19.74 -20.95
C ALA A 496 9.27 20.33 -20.79
N PRO A 497 8.34 19.64 -20.08
CA PRO A 497 6.99 20.16 -19.86
C PRO A 497 6.97 21.50 -19.10
N ASN A 498 5.85 22.23 -19.18
CA ASN A 498 5.66 23.52 -18.48
C ASN A 498 5.94 23.43 -16.98
N GLY A 499 6.28 24.54 -16.32
CA GLY A 499 6.45 24.58 -14.87
C GLY A 499 5.12 24.37 -14.17
N ARG A 500 5.10 23.52 -13.14
CA ARG A 500 3.85 22.87 -12.67
C ARG A 500 3.97 22.30 -11.20
N ASN A 501 2.97 22.40 -10.27
CA ASN A 501 3.05 22.03 -8.81
C ASN A 501 2.11 20.87 -8.30
N ALA A 502 2.53 19.59 -7.94
CA ALA A 502 2.20 18.07 -7.68
C ALA A 502 1.92 16.80 -8.66
N HIS A 503 2.77 16.25 -9.59
CA HIS A 503 2.53 15.29 -10.75
C HIS A 503 3.18 13.91 -10.70
N THR A 504 2.64 12.81 -11.29
CA THR A 504 3.37 11.51 -11.48
C THR A 504 4.41 11.64 -12.50
N ALA A 505 5.66 11.39 -12.09
CA ALA A 505 6.59 10.56 -12.82
C ALA A 505 6.30 9.07 -12.57
N VAL A 506 6.32 8.18 -13.57
CA VAL A 506 6.67 6.77 -13.29
C VAL A 506 8.17 6.63 -13.30
N TRP A 507 8.75 5.72 -12.51
CA TRP A 507 9.98 5.05 -12.94
C TRP A 507 9.65 3.73 -13.62
N THR A 508 9.94 3.62 -14.91
CA THR A 508 9.64 2.41 -15.72
C THR A 508 10.72 1.35 -15.68
N GLY A 509 11.79 1.55 -14.91
CA GLY A 509 13.03 0.78 -15.02
C GLY A 509 14.05 1.39 -15.99
N SER A 510 13.66 2.37 -16.82
CA SER A 510 14.59 3.07 -17.73
C SER A 510 14.33 4.57 -17.92
N GLU A 511 13.11 5.06 -17.67
CA GLU A 511 12.74 6.47 -17.88
C GLU A 511 11.83 7.01 -16.77
N MET A 512 11.90 8.32 -16.55
CA MET A 512 11.04 9.07 -15.64
C MET A 512 9.89 9.70 -16.42
N ILE A 513 8.62 9.41 -16.10
CA ILE A 513 7.49 9.74 -17.00
C ILE A 513 6.48 10.68 -16.33
N ILE A 514 6.77 11.98 -16.38
CA ILE A 514 5.88 13.02 -15.85
C ILE A 514 4.71 13.29 -16.79
N TRP A 515 3.52 13.70 -16.30
CA TRP A 515 2.42 14.17 -17.16
C TRP A 515 1.24 14.72 -16.36
N GLY A 516 1.27 15.91 -15.74
CA GLY A 516 0.37 16.16 -14.59
C GLY A 516 -0.53 17.38 -14.40
N GLY A 517 -0.97 17.61 -13.17
CA GLY A 517 -2.22 18.25 -12.72
C GLY A 517 -2.52 19.73 -13.02
N TRP A 518 -1.75 20.70 -12.52
CA TRP A 518 -2.12 22.14 -12.49
C TRP A 518 -0.91 23.09 -12.44
N ASP A 519 -1.14 24.35 -12.84
CA ASP A 519 -0.28 25.55 -12.75
C ASP A 519 -1.04 26.75 -12.14
N GLY A 520 -1.85 26.50 -11.11
CA GLY A 520 -2.72 27.52 -10.54
C GLY A 520 -3.90 27.94 -11.43
N GLY A 521 -4.04 27.42 -12.66
CA GLY A 521 -5.18 27.74 -13.54
C GLY A 521 -5.58 26.69 -14.58
N THR A 522 -4.67 25.81 -15.02
CA THR A 522 -4.90 24.87 -16.13
C THR A 522 -4.83 23.44 -15.63
N PHE A 523 -5.94 22.71 -15.71
CA PHE A 523 -5.91 21.27 -15.48
C PHE A 523 -5.17 20.59 -16.65
N PHE A 524 -3.95 20.10 -16.37
CA PHE A 524 -2.86 20.15 -17.32
C PHE A 524 -2.67 18.87 -18.11
N ASN A 525 -2.72 19.01 -19.41
CA ASN A 525 -2.96 17.88 -20.25
C ASN A 525 -1.80 16.93 -20.59
N THR A 526 -0.66 17.12 -19.96
CA THR A 526 0.60 17.11 -20.70
C THR A 526 1.75 16.69 -19.83
N GLY A 527 2.80 16.18 -20.48
CA GLY A 527 3.95 15.63 -19.80
C GLY A 527 5.12 15.30 -20.69
N GLY A 528 6.06 14.57 -20.10
CA GLY A 528 7.32 14.17 -20.70
C GLY A 528 7.88 12.91 -20.06
N ARG A 529 8.32 12.01 -20.94
CA ARG A 529 9.29 10.96 -20.64
C ARG A 529 10.68 11.60 -20.62
N TYR A 530 11.44 11.42 -19.55
CA TYR A 530 12.82 11.86 -19.43
C TYR A 530 13.75 10.64 -19.43
N ASP A 531 14.65 10.62 -20.40
CA ASP A 531 15.71 9.63 -20.51
C ASP A 531 17.01 10.21 -19.91
N PRO A 532 17.47 9.72 -18.74
CA PRO A 532 18.71 10.18 -18.12
C PRO A 532 19.98 9.76 -18.89
N THR A 533 19.88 8.82 -19.83
CA THR A 533 21.03 8.35 -20.63
C THR A 533 21.35 9.29 -21.81
N THR A 534 20.34 9.98 -22.35
CA THR A 534 20.51 11.01 -23.39
C THR A 534 20.32 12.45 -22.89
N ASP A 535 19.81 12.63 -21.66
CA ASP A 535 19.41 13.93 -21.09
C ASP A 535 18.36 14.66 -21.95
N SER A 536 17.35 13.89 -22.40
CA SER A 536 16.33 14.39 -23.31
C SER A 536 14.92 14.17 -22.77
N TRP A 537 14.04 15.11 -23.09
CA TRP A 537 12.61 15.03 -22.84
C TRP A 537 11.87 14.66 -24.12
N THR A 538 10.96 13.71 -24.02
CA THR A 538 10.03 13.32 -25.08
C THR A 538 8.62 13.45 -24.53
N ALA A 539 7.81 14.34 -25.08
CA ALA A 539 6.46 14.56 -24.58
C ALA A 539 5.64 13.25 -24.53
N THR A 540 5.00 12.96 -23.40
CA THR A 540 3.93 11.95 -23.32
C THR A 540 2.82 12.43 -24.24
N SER A 541 2.46 11.65 -25.26
CA SER A 541 1.74 12.25 -26.38
C SER A 541 0.24 12.34 -26.14
N THR A 542 -0.22 13.58 -26.16
CA THR A 542 -1.62 14.03 -26.18
C THR A 542 -2.34 13.72 -27.50
N SER A 543 -2.16 12.53 -28.05
CA SER A 543 -2.65 12.14 -29.39
C SER A 543 -3.46 10.89 -29.30
N ASN A 544 -4.68 10.95 -29.85
CA ASN A 544 -5.81 10.24 -29.25
C ASN A 544 -5.90 10.94 -27.86
N ALA A 545 -6.81 11.92 -27.64
CA ALA A 545 -6.72 12.92 -26.55
C ALA A 545 -7.95 12.91 -25.53
N PRO A 546 -7.91 13.28 -24.20
CA PRO A 546 -8.63 12.71 -22.97
C PRO A 546 -8.98 13.48 -21.60
N GLU A 547 -9.03 14.81 -21.50
CA GLU A 547 -9.24 15.65 -20.25
C GLU A 547 -8.08 15.82 -19.27
N GLY A 548 -7.85 17.03 -18.73
CA GLY A 548 -6.73 17.44 -17.86
C GLY A 548 -7.21 17.61 -16.42
N ARG A 549 -6.44 17.43 -15.33
CA ARG A 549 -6.83 16.32 -14.42
C ARG A 549 -6.49 16.35 -12.85
N THR A 550 -7.29 15.76 -11.87
CA THR A 550 -7.46 15.61 -10.31
C THR A 550 -8.45 14.60 -9.47
N ASN A 551 -8.12 14.05 -8.28
CA ASN A 551 -8.76 13.15 -7.19
C ASN A 551 -9.26 11.59 -7.14
N HIS A 552 -9.37 10.73 -8.17
CA HIS A 552 -9.37 9.18 -8.31
C HIS A 552 -8.32 8.40 -7.44
N THR A 553 -8.30 7.05 -7.48
CA THR A 553 -7.04 6.28 -7.38
C THR A 553 -6.78 5.23 -8.55
N ALA A 554 -6.00 4.13 -8.47
CA ALA A 554 -5.36 3.39 -9.63
C ALA A 554 -5.26 1.79 -9.67
N VAL A 555 -4.89 1.03 -10.74
CA VAL A 555 -4.50 -0.46 -10.74
C VAL A 555 -3.62 -0.91 -11.92
N LEU A 556 -2.34 -0.54 -11.91
CA LEU A 556 -1.25 -0.94 -12.84
C LEU A 556 -1.00 -2.45 -12.90
N THR A 557 -0.29 -2.82 -13.95
CA THR A 557 0.24 -4.14 -14.30
C THR A 557 1.74 -4.06 -14.61
N ASP A 558 2.43 -5.19 -14.74
CA ASP A 558 3.88 -5.26 -15.03
C ASP A 558 4.35 -4.48 -16.28
N ASN A 559 3.42 -4.09 -17.16
CA ASN A 559 3.68 -3.31 -18.36
C ASN A 559 2.98 -1.94 -18.36
N GLU A 560 1.78 -1.80 -17.77
CA GLU A 560 0.88 -0.69 -18.10
C GLU A 560 0.03 -0.11 -16.94
N MET A 561 -0.17 1.21 -16.94
CA MET A 561 -0.51 2.05 -15.76
C MET A 561 -1.97 2.55 -15.67
N ILE A 562 -2.78 2.03 -14.72
CA ILE A 562 -4.28 2.12 -14.73
C ILE A 562 -4.69 3.19 -13.69
N ILE A 563 -5.43 4.17 -14.17
CA ILE A 563 -6.30 5.27 -13.66
C ILE A 563 -7.82 4.88 -13.35
N TRP A 564 -8.40 4.94 -12.09
CA TRP A 564 -9.88 4.79 -11.73
C TRP A 564 -10.53 5.67 -10.62
N ALA A 565 -11.53 6.48 -11.02
CA ALA A 565 -12.58 7.33 -10.32
C ALA A 565 -12.39 8.88 -9.95
N GLY A 566 -12.94 9.69 -8.99
CA GLY A 566 -12.23 10.99 -8.55
C GLY A 566 -12.76 12.47 -8.50
N THR A 567 -11.92 13.59 -8.65
CA THR A 567 -12.22 15.10 -8.72
C THR A 567 -11.88 15.99 -10.06
N GLY A 568 -11.99 17.35 -10.29
CA GLY A 568 -11.73 18.07 -11.64
C GLY A 568 -12.18 19.56 -12.15
N GLU A 569 -13.07 19.80 -13.17
CA GLU A 569 -13.56 21.11 -13.80
C GLU A 569 -15.13 21.41 -13.96
N PHE A 570 -16.00 20.53 -14.53
CA PHE A 570 -17.50 20.52 -14.52
C PHE A 570 -18.32 19.16 -14.24
N ASN A 571 -17.78 17.99 -13.77
CA ASN A 571 -18.42 16.76 -13.15
C ASN A 571 -17.80 15.96 -11.97
N ALA A 572 -18.59 15.46 -11.00
CA ALA A 572 -18.31 14.23 -10.20
C ALA A 572 -18.73 12.91 -10.83
N LEU A 573 -17.77 12.08 -11.23
CA LEU A 573 -17.04 10.58 -14.11
C LEU A 573 -16.24 9.20 -14.19
N ASN A 574 -16.84 8.17 -14.78
CA ASN A 574 -16.31 6.80 -14.90
C ASN A 574 -15.10 6.49 -15.83
N THR A 575 -14.32 7.44 -16.36
CA THR A 575 -13.28 7.22 -17.42
C THR A 575 -11.78 7.59 -17.20
N GLY A 576 -10.86 6.78 -17.74
CA GLY A 576 -9.44 6.62 -17.37
C GLY A 576 -8.71 5.74 -18.37
N GLY A 577 -7.66 5.02 -17.96
CA GLY A 577 -7.04 3.88 -18.67
C GLY A 577 -5.54 3.61 -18.33
N ARG A 578 -4.75 2.96 -19.21
CA ARG A 578 -3.64 1.99 -18.93
C ARG A 578 -2.23 2.25 -19.58
N TYR A 579 -1.31 3.09 -19.07
CA TYR A 579 -0.14 3.55 -19.89
C TYR A 579 0.77 2.52 -20.54
N ASP A 580 0.99 2.58 -21.85
CA ASP A 580 2.15 1.94 -22.49
C ASP A 580 3.31 2.95 -22.66
N PRO A 581 4.28 2.95 -21.73
CA PRO A 581 5.47 3.78 -21.86
C PRO A 581 6.43 3.29 -22.93
N VAL A 582 6.38 2.02 -23.35
CA VAL A 582 7.29 1.49 -24.39
C VAL A 582 6.96 2.13 -25.72
N THR A 583 5.68 2.17 -26.07
CA THR A 583 5.24 2.76 -27.35
C THR A 583 5.00 4.26 -27.30
N ASN A 584 4.84 4.86 -26.09
CA ASN A 584 4.14 6.15 -25.94
C ASN A 584 2.81 6.07 -26.72
N SER A 585 2.01 5.02 -26.50
CA SER A 585 0.85 4.71 -27.37
C SER A 585 -0.36 3.99 -26.71
N TRP A 586 -1.38 3.61 -27.52
CA TRP A 586 -2.80 3.91 -27.23
C TRP A 586 -3.84 2.77 -27.25
N THR A 587 -4.88 2.81 -26.38
CA THR A 587 -6.01 1.85 -26.38
C THR A 587 -7.36 2.24 -25.66
N THR A 588 -8.21 3.08 -26.28
CA THR A 588 -9.48 3.63 -25.70
C THR A 588 -10.48 2.68 -25.00
N THR A 589 -11.27 3.13 -24.00
CA THR A 589 -11.81 2.33 -22.88
C THR A 589 -13.27 1.88 -22.62
N SER A 590 -13.43 0.57 -22.65
CA SER A 590 -14.63 -0.27 -22.58
C SER A 590 -15.56 -0.17 -21.38
N THR A 591 -16.55 0.73 -21.35
CA THR A 591 -17.43 1.06 -20.19
C THR A 591 -18.24 -0.08 -19.56
N THR A 592 -17.86 -1.32 -19.71
CA THR A 592 -18.64 -2.29 -20.47
C THR A 592 -19.12 -3.44 -19.60
N ASN A 593 -19.29 -3.14 -18.34
CA ASN A 593 -20.51 -3.42 -17.62
C ASN A 593 -20.79 -2.30 -16.64
N ALA A 594 -20.00 -1.24 -16.65
CA ALA A 594 -19.42 -0.68 -15.46
C ALA A 594 -20.42 0.07 -14.61
N PRO A 595 -20.25 0.03 -13.27
CA PRO A 595 -20.93 0.95 -12.38
C PRO A 595 -20.66 2.36 -12.93
N ASP A 596 -21.68 3.12 -13.33
CA ASP A 596 -22.70 3.85 -12.55
C ASP A 596 -22.58 3.86 -10.99
N ALA A 597 -22.79 4.95 -10.25
CA ALA A 597 -22.77 6.38 -10.56
C ALA A 597 -22.31 7.14 -9.30
N ARG A 598 -21.11 6.75 -8.85
CA ARG A 598 -20.54 6.89 -7.50
C ARG A 598 -19.33 7.84 -7.35
N PHE A 599 -19.32 8.65 -6.29
CA PHE A 599 -18.14 9.09 -5.55
C PHE A 599 -17.97 8.24 -4.26
N SER A 600 -16.82 8.32 -3.58
CA SER A 600 -16.55 7.72 -2.26
C SER A 600 -16.83 6.21 -2.12
N HIS A 601 -16.17 5.41 -2.96
CA HIS A 601 -16.37 3.94 -3.05
C HIS A 601 -15.09 3.14 -2.84
N THR A 602 -15.24 1.83 -2.63
CA THR A 602 -14.14 0.89 -2.37
C THR A 602 -13.84 -0.06 -3.52
N ALA A 603 -12.55 -0.36 -3.68
CA ALA A 603 -12.02 -1.14 -4.78
C ALA A 603 -10.70 -1.86 -4.48
N VAL A 604 -10.48 -3.02 -5.10
CA VAL A 604 -9.39 -3.93 -4.76
C VAL A 604 -8.97 -4.85 -5.92
N SER A 605 -7.67 -4.82 -6.26
CA SER A 605 -7.10 -5.68 -7.30
C SER A 605 -6.97 -7.14 -6.85
N THR A 606 -7.19 -8.07 -7.78
CA THR A 606 -6.88 -9.50 -7.64
C THR A 606 -5.61 -9.90 -8.40
N GLY A 607 -4.92 -8.96 -9.05
CA GLY A 607 -3.75 -9.21 -9.92
C GLY A 607 -4.08 -9.77 -11.30
N GLY A 608 -5.34 -10.12 -11.56
CA GLY A 608 -5.85 -10.50 -12.89
C GLY A 608 -7.26 -10.02 -13.18
N GLU A 609 -7.97 -9.51 -12.17
CA GLU A 609 -9.22 -8.75 -12.25
C GLU A 609 -9.23 -7.65 -11.16
N MET A 610 -9.91 -6.50 -11.25
CA MET A 610 -10.09 -5.61 -10.07
C MET A 610 -11.56 -5.39 -9.70
N ILE A 611 -11.88 -5.52 -8.41
CA ILE A 611 -13.25 -5.60 -7.94
C ILE A 611 -13.65 -4.39 -7.12
N VAL A 612 -14.90 -3.93 -7.25
CA VAL A 612 -15.45 -2.73 -6.60
C VAL A 612 -16.87 -2.89 -6.14
N TRP A 613 -17.33 -1.86 -5.44
CA TRP A 613 -18.63 -1.79 -4.80
C TRP A 613 -19.03 -0.30 -4.65
N GLY A 614 -20.23 0.01 -4.16
CA GLY A 614 -20.98 1.29 -4.30
C GLY A 614 -20.41 2.67 -4.05
N GLY A 615 -20.61 3.30 -2.89
CA GLY A 615 -20.39 4.74 -2.70
C GLY A 615 -21.59 5.59 -3.13
N ALA A 616 -21.46 6.91 -3.19
CA ALA A 616 -22.58 7.84 -3.28
C ALA A 616 -22.85 8.41 -4.67
N GLY A 617 -24.12 8.50 -5.09
CA GLY A 617 -24.50 9.24 -6.29
C GLY A 617 -25.21 10.56 -5.96
N GLN A 618 -25.51 11.34 -7.01
CA GLN A 618 -26.35 12.54 -6.93
C GLN A 618 -27.85 12.23 -7.10
N PRO A 619 -28.76 12.56 -6.16
CA PRO A 619 -28.62 13.63 -5.18
C PRO A 619 -27.72 13.30 -3.97
N PHE A 620 -27.94 12.18 -3.28
CA PHE A 620 -27.08 11.74 -2.16
C PHE A 620 -27.15 10.26 -1.88
N ALA A 621 -28.27 9.70 -2.28
CA ALA A 621 -28.64 8.32 -2.24
C ALA A 621 -27.48 7.45 -2.80
N ASN A 622 -27.24 6.26 -2.23
CA ASN A 622 -25.92 5.59 -2.27
C ASN A 622 -26.01 4.02 -2.19
N PHE A 623 -24.97 3.20 -2.43
CA PHE A 623 -25.04 1.97 -3.28
C PHE A 623 -24.60 0.52 -2.77
N ASN A 624 -25.45 -0.50 -2.62
CA ASN A 624 -25.03 -1.92 -2.39
C ASN A 624 -24.33 -2.75 -3.49
N THR A 625 -23.61 -2.21 -4.48
CA THR A 625 -23.07 -3.05 -5.57
C THR A 625 -21.92 -2.47 -6.42
N GLY A 626 -21.34 -3.29 -7.32
CA GLY A 626 -20.19 -2.97 -8.17
C GLY A 626 -19.78 -4.06 -9.18
N GLY A 627 -18.49 -4.11 -9.55
CA GLY A 627 -17.95 -4.81 -10.75
C GLY A 627 -16.53 -5.41 -10.55
N ARG A 628 -15.96 -6.22 -11.48
CA ARG A 628 -14.90 -7.24 -11.25
C ARG A 628 -13.93 -7.59 -12.43
N TYR A 629 -12.78 -6.92 -12.62
CA TYR A 629 -12.36 -6.48 -13.96
C TYR A 629 -11.09 -7.01 -14.71
N SER A 630 -11.25 -7.71 -15.84
CA SER A 630 -10.21 -8.50 -16.56
C SER A 630 -9.42 -7.78 -17.69
N PRO A 631 -8.05 -7.69 -17.61
CA PRO A 631 -7.13 -7.09 -18.59
C PRO A 631 -7.25 -7.69 -19.97
N SER A 632 -7.06 -9.01 -19.97
CA SER A 632 -6.73 -9.78 -21.16
C SER A 632 -7.86 -9.86 -22.18
N THR A 633 -9.05 -9.42 -21.79
CA THR A 633 -10.26 -9.49 -22.59
C THR A 633 -10.87 -8.12 -22.86
N ASP A 634 -10.42 -7.08 -22.14
CA ASP A 634 -11.13 -5.82 -22.06
C ASP A 634 -12.62 -6.03 -21.68
N SER A 635 -12.88 -6.95 -20.74
CA SER A 635 -14.22 -7.53 -20.67
C SER A 635 -14.67 -8.17 -19.36
N TRP A 636 -16.00 -8.33 -19.32
CA TRP A 636 -17.02 -8.52 -18.27
C TRP A 636 -17.16 -9.94 -17.53
N THR A 637 -18.03 -10.25 -16.50
CA THR A 637 -18.54 -11.60 -15.88
C THR A 637 -19.17 -11.35 -14.44
N ALA A 638 -20.38 -11.84 -13.85
CA ALA A 638 -21.47 -11.52 -12.67
C ALA A 638 -21.67 -11.80 -11.06
N THR A 639 -21.91 -10.82 -10.13
CA THR A 639 -22.29 -10.88 -8.67
C THR A 639 -23.78 -10.70 -8.26
N SER A 640 -24.19 -10.98 -7.00
CA SER A 640 -25.48 -11.62 -6.61
C SER A 640 -26.22 -11.28 -5.28
N THR A 641 -27.23 -10.41 -5.24
CA THR A 641 -27.78 -9.84 -3.97
C THR A 641 -28.58 -10.83 -3.04
N THR A 642 -27.95 -11.71 -2.27
CA THR A 642 -28.66 -12.76 -1.45
C THR A 642 -27.92 -13.18 -0.17
N ASN A 643 -28.53 -13.12 1.03
CA ASN A 643 -27.86 -13.22 2.37
C ASN A 643 -27.01 -11.99 2.74
N VAL A 644 -27.67 -10.82 2.70
CA VAL A 644 -27.08 -9.61 2.13
C VAL A 644 -27.38 -8.39 3.06
N PRO A 645 -26.42 -7.72 3.78
CA PRO A 645 -26.62 -6.72 4.85
C PRO A 645 -27.34 -5.41 4.51
N ASN A 646 -26.75 -4.24 4.80
CA ASN A 646 -27.42 -2.93 4.94
C ASN A 646 -26.82 -1.82 4.08
N GLY A 647 -27.52 -0.69 3.98
CA GLY A 647 -26.93 0.61 3.67
C GLY A 647 -25.56 0.81 4.31
N ARG A 648 -24.67 1.56 3.65
CA ARG A 648 -23.28 1.74 4.09
C ARG A 648 -22.45 2.78 3.33
N ALA A 649 -22.71 4.07 3.56
CA ALA A 649 -21.90 5.12 2.95
C ALA A 649 -20.54 5.12 3.63
N TYR A 650 -19.47 5.49 2.92
CA TYR A 650 -18.15 5.76 3.52
C TYR A 650 -17.61 4.62 4.45
N HIS A 651 -18.10 3.41 4.19
CA HIS A 651 -17.74 2.14 4.80
C HIS A 651 -16.40 1.61 4.25
N THR A 652 -16.05 0.36 4.58
CA THR A 652 -14.87 -0.31 4.00
C THR A 652 -15.09 -1.72 3.43
N ALA A 653 -14.24 -2.07 2.45
CA ALA A 653 -14.16 -3.38 1.81
C ALA A 653 -12.70 -3.82 1.56
N VAL A 654 -12.37 -5.08 1.86
CA VAL A 654 -10.96 -5.57 1.85
C VAL A 654 -10.81 -6.98 1.23
N TRP A 655 -9.92 -7.16 0.25
CA TRP A 655 -9.71 -8.45 -0.46
C TRP A 655 -8.72 -9.38 0.26
N THR A 656 -9.08 -10.66 0.38
CA THR A 656 -8.31 -11.67 1.14
C THR A 656 -7.32 -12.49 0.32
N GLY A 657 -7.21 -12.25 -0.99
CA GLY A 657 -6.48 -13.12 -1.93
C GLY A 657 -7.35 -14.21 -2.58
N SER A 658 -8.45 -14.61 -1.94
CA SER A 658 -9.47 -15.49 -2.55
C SER A 658 -10.91 -15.19 -2.12
N LYS A 659 -11.09 -14.23 -1.21
CA LYS A 659 -12.38 -13.77 -0.67
C LYS A 659 -12.32 -12.25 -0.49
N MET A 660 -13.35 -11.66 0.11
CA MET A 660 -13.31 -10.28 0.63
C MET A 660 -14.21 -10.17 1.84
N VAL A 661 -13.97 -9.15 2.67
CA VAL A 661 -14.78 -8.83 3.86
C VAL A 661 -15.12 -7.35 3.88
N VAL A 662 -16.30 -7.04 4.43
CA VAL A 662 -16.87 -5.71 4.55
C VAL A 662 -17.49 -5.51 5.90
N TRP A 663 -17.53 -4.24 6.35
CA TRP A 663 -18.36 -3.84 7.48
C TRP A 663 -18.69 -2.35 7.50
N GLY A 664 -19.63 -1.96 8.37
CA GLY A 664 -20.00 -0.57 8.73
C GLY A 664 -20.58 0.27 7.59
N GLY A 665 -20.74 1.57 7.80
CA GLY A 665 -21.38 2.58 6.93
C GLY A 665 -22.74 3.10 7.42
N PHE A 666 -23.28 4.11 6.74
CA PHE A 666 -24.57 4.81 7.03
C PHE A 666 -25.67 4.55 5.99
N ASP A 667 -26.93 4.75 6.39
CA ASP A 667 -28.13 4.95 5.55
C ASP A 667 -28.89 6.20 5.98
N PHE A 668 -29.18 7.09 5.02
CA PHE A 668 -29.92 8.33 5.28
C PHE A 668 -31.30 8.07 5.91
N ALA A 669 -31.91 6.93 5.59
CA ALA A 669 -33.24 6.57 6.05
C ALA A 669 -33.26 5.49 7.15
N SER A 670 -32.14 4.81 7.46
CA SER A 670 -32.09 3.83 8.56
C SER A 670 -30.86 3.87 9.49
N GLY A 671 -30.03 4.91 9.38
CA GLY A 671 -28.93 5.23 10.29
C GLY A 671 -27.66 4.43 10.04
N ASP A 672 -26.76 4.44 11.02
CA ASP A 672 -25.46 3.76 10.94
C ASP A 672 -25.55 2.25 11.19
N PHE A 673 -24.56 1.47 10.70
CA PHE A 673 -24.57 0.01 10.83
C PHE A 673 -23.35 -0.60 11.51
N ASN A 674 -23.63 -1.70 12.21
CA ASN A 674 -22.65 -2.67 12.71
C ASN A 674 -22.74 -4.03 12.00
N THR A 675 -23.33 -4.06 10.80
CA THR A 675 -23.47 -5.24 9.94
C THR A 675 -22.40 -5.25 8.84
N GLY A 676 -22.17 -6.41 8.22
CA GLY A 676 -21.13 -6.65 7.21
C GLY A 676 -21.12 -8.12 6.74
N GLY A 677 -20.07 -8.58 6.04
CA GLY A 677 -19.95 -10.01 5.69
C GLY A 677 -18.80 -10.48 4.78
N ILE A 678 -18.80 -11.78 4.41
CA ILE A 678 -17.73 -12.48 3.62
C ILE A 678 -18.24 -13.37 2.46
N TYR A 679 -17.47 -13.48 1.38
CA TYR A 679 -17.70 -14.30 0.18
C TYR A 679 -17.06 -15.77 0.28
N ASP A 680 -17.70 -16.94 -0.06
CA ASP A 680 -17.22 -18.40 0.14
C ASP A 680 -17.79 -19.61 -0.73
N PRO A 681 -17.05 -20.50 -1.50
CA PRO A 681 -15.62 -20.52 -1.96
C PRO A 681 -15.10 -20.11 -3.43
N ASN A 682 -15.83 -19.96 -4.58
CA ASN A 682 -15.42 -19.41 -5.95
C ASN A 682 -16.59 -19.27 -6.99
N THR A 683 -17.79 -19.00 -6.50
CA THR A 683 -18.96 -19.76 -6.97
C THR A 683 -20.33 -19.08 -6.72
N ASP A 684 -20.35 -17.80 -6.30
CA ASP A 684 -21.50 -16.91 -5.94
C ASP A 684 -21.48 -16.10 -4.54
N THR A 685 -21.26 -16.63 -3.29
CA THR A 685 -21.92 -16.49 -1.92
C THR A 685 -21.44 -15.27 -1.23
N TRP A 686 -22.25 -14.73 -0.33
CA TRP A 686 -21.67 -14.30 0.91
C TRP A 686 -22.50 -14.70 2.15
N VAL A 687 -21.80 -14.70 3.27
CA VAL A 687 -22.22 -15.06 4.62
C VAL A 687 -22.13 -13.80 5.48
N ALA A 688 -23.26 -13.36 6.04
CA ALA A 688 -23.34 -12.21 6.94
C ALA A 688 -22.37 -12.37 8.12
N THR A 689 -21.60 -11.33 8.45
CA THR A 689 -20.83 -11.33 9.70
C THR A 689 -21.79 -11.39 10.87
N THR A 690 -21.49 -12.22 11.88
CA THR A 690 -22.17 -12.13 13.17
C THR A 690 -22.16 -10.70 13.71
N THR A 691 -23.25 -10.26 14.31
CA THR A 691 -23.29 -9.03 15.11
C THR A 691 -22.85 -9.28 16.56
N THR A 692 -22.54 -10.53 16.92
CA THR A 692 -22.06 -10.90 18.26
C THR A 692 -20.67 -10.30 18.48
N ASN A 693 -20.56 -9.40 19.46
CA ASN A 693 -19.37 -8.59 19.76
C ASN A 693 -18.92 -7.64 18.62
N ALA A 694 -19.78 -7.37 17.62
CA ALA A 694 -19.48 -6.37 16.60
C ALA A 694 -19.37 -4.96 17.25
N PRO A 695 -18.48 -4.08 16.76
CA PRO A 695 -18.39 -2.70 17.25
C PRO A 695 -19.71 -1.91 17.09
N SER A 696 -19.85 -0.76 17.76
CA SER A 696 -21.04 0.09 17.64
C SER A 696 -21.32 0.50 16.18
N PRO A 697 -22.59 0.66 15.78
CA PRO A 697 -22.95 1.08 14.43
C PRO A 697 -22.29 2.41 14.05
N ARG A 698 -21.77 2.53 12.82
CA ARG A 698 -21.04 3.73 12.36
C ARG A 698 -20.91 3.84 10.85
N GLU A 699 -20.59 5.02 10.36
CA GLU A 699 -20.09 5.25 9.00
C GLU A 699 -18.64 5.76 8.94
N SER A 700 -18.20 6.22 7.77
CA SER A 700 -16.98 7.02 7.56
C SER A 700 -15.75 6.51 8.30
N HIS A 701 -15.57 5.19 8.27
CA HIS A 701 -14.56 4.45 9.02
C HIS A 701 -13.60 3.75 8.07
N THR A 702 -12.55 3.15 8.63
CA THR A 702 -11.49 2.52 7.85
C THR A 702 -11.28 1.06 8.21
N ALA A 703 -10.80 0.25 7.26
CA ALA A 703 -10.47 -1.14 7.49
C ALA A 703 -9.36 -1.68 6.60
N VAL A 704 -8.81 -2.81 7.02
CA VAL A 704 -7.68 -3.52 6.39
C VAL A 704 -7.89 -5.03 6.41
N TRP A 705 -7.30 -5.73 5.44
CA TRP A 705 -7.20 -7.20 5.46
C TRP A 705 -5.79 -7.64 5.89
N THR A 706 -5.69 -8.50 6.91
CA THR A 706 -4.39 -8.88 7.48
C THR A 706 -3.65 -9.99 6.72
N GLY A 707 -4.39 -10.79 5.94
CA GLY A 707 -3.98 -12.13 5.52
C GLY A 707 -4.90 -13.22 6.09
N ASN A 708 -5.55 -13.00 7.24
CA ASN A 708 -6.45 -13.95 7.89
C ASN A 708 -7.70 -13.34 8.58
N GLU A 709 -7.72 -12.05 8.88
CA GLU A 709 -8.82 -11.32 9.49
C GLU A 709 -8.98 -9.91 8.89
N MET A 710 -10.15 -9.29 9.08
CA MET A 710 -10.39 -7.88 8.76
C MET A 710 -10.32 -7.07 10.06
N ILE A 711 -9.64 -5.93 10.05
CA ILE A 711 -9.61 -4.98 11.18
C ILE A 711 -10.33 -3.71 10.74
N ILE A 712 -11.29 -3.23 11.53
CA ILE A 712 -12.03 -1.98 11.31
C ILE A 712 -11.77 -1.02 12.48
N TRP A 713 -11.66 0.28 12.22
CA TRP A 713 -11.54 1.31 13.26
C TRP A 713 -11.99 2.71 12.80
N GLY A 714 -12.40 3.53 13.76
CA GLY A 714 -12.88 4.90 13.57
C GLY A 714 -14.35 4.93 13.17
N GLY A 715 -14.85 6.07 12.70
CA GLY A 715 -16.19 6.32 12.16
C GLY A 715 -17.08 7.22 13.02
N SER A 716 -18.07 7.87 12.41
CA SER A 716 -19.13 8.66 13.05
C SER A 716 -20.36 7.80 13.37
N GLY A 717 -21.25 8.29 14.25
CA GLY A 717 -22.56 7.66 14.49
C GLY A 717 -23.65 8.61 14.97
N ASP A 718 -24.91 8.17 14.87
CA ASP A 718 -26.14 8.90 15.18
C ASP A 718 -26.13 10.30 14.50
N PHE A 719 -26.11 10.30 13.17
CA PHE A 719 -26.07 11.51 12.32
C PHE A 719 -24.89 12.46 12.64
N GLY A 720 -23.70 11.90 12.85
CA GLY A 720 -22.49 12.67 13.17
C GLY A 720 -22.50 13.33 14.56
N SER A 721 -23.32 12.83 15.49
CA SER A 721 -23.39 13.40 16.85
C SER A 721 -22.37 12.83 17.84
N ALA A 722 -21.68 11.74 17.49
CA ALA A 722 -20.49 11.25 18.20
C ALA A 722 -19.56 10.45 17.29
N ASP A 723 -18.26 10.77 17.34
CA ASP A 723 -17.20 10.08 16.59
C ASP A 723 -16.47 9.02 17.46
N PHE A 724 -16.23 7.84 16.88
CA PHE A 724 -15.81 6.65 17.60
C PHE A 724 -14.29 6.44 17.60
N ASN A 725 -13.71 6.24 18.79
CA ASN A 725 -12.34 5.74 18.98
C ASN A 725 -12.26 4.20 19.12
N THR A 726 -13.31 3.49 18.71
CA THR A 726 -13.42 2.03 18.88
C THR A 726 -13.23 1.29 17.56
N GLY A 727 -12.86 0.02 17.62
CA GLY A 727 -12.71 -0.83 16.45
C GLY A 727 -12.96 -2.31 16.76
N GLY A 728 -12.83 -3.15 15.74
CA GLY A 728 -13.02 -4.58 15.85
C GLY A 728 -12.20 -5.36 14.84
N ARG A 729 -11.74 -6.54 15.27
CA ARG A 729 -11.15 -7.58 14.43
C ARG A 729 -12.19 -8.63 14.14
N TYR A 730 -12.33 -9.02 12.88
CA TYR A 730 -13.26 -10.04 12.43
C TYR A 730 -12.53 -11.14 11.68
N SER A 731 -12.60 -12.37 12.19
CA SER A 731 -12.08 -13.57 11.54
C SER A 731 -13.14 -14.25 10.68
N PRO A 732 -13.00 -14.27 9.34
CA PRO A 732 -13.90 -15.00 8.46
C PRO A 732 -13.86 -16.52 8.62
N SER A 733 -12.83 -17.05 9.28
CA SER A 733 -12.65 -18.49 9.51
C SER A 733 -13.48 -19.04 10.66
N THR A 734 -14.00 -18.14 11.52
CA THR A 734 -14.71 -18.48 12.76
C THR A 734 -16.02 -17.70 12.95
N ASP A 735 -16.35 -16.79 12.03
CA ASP A 735 -17.46 -15.82 12.13
C ASP A 735 -17.56 -15.18 13.52
N SER A 736 -16.51 -14.42 13.88
CA SER A 736 -16.35 -13.91 15.24
C SER A 736 -15.66 -12.56 15.28
N TRP A 737 -16.28 -11.59 15.96
CA TRP A 737 -15.65 -10.32 16.32
C TRP A 737 -14.89 -10.41 17.65
N THR A 738 -13.71 -9.78 17.66
CA THR A 738 -12.95 -9.42 18.86
C THR A 738 -12.80 -7.91 18.84
N ALA A 739 -13.26 -7.20 19.87
CA ALA A 739 -13.06 -5.74 19.96
C ALA A 739 -11.56 -5.42 20.01
N THR A 740 -11.13 -4.33 19.38
CA THR A 740 -9.75 -3.82 19.56
C THR A 740 -9.60 -3.21 20.95
N SER A 741 -8.41 -3.31 21.54
CA SER A 741 -8.06 -2.57 22.76
C SER A 741 -8.37 -1.08 22.64
N THR A 742 -8.86 -0.48 23.73
CA THR A 742 -9.10 0.95 23.89
C THR A 742 -8.00 1.65 24.69
N THR A 743 -6.88 0.96 24.97
CA THR A 743 -5.71 1.53 25.65
C THR A 743 -4.78 2.17 24.62
N ASN A 744 -4.35 3.41 24.86
CA ASN A 744 -3.52 4.23 23.96
C ASN A 744 -4.12 4.45 22.55
N VAL A 745 -5.44 4.28 22.41
CA VAL A 745 -6.16 4.44 21.14
C VAL A 745 -6.30 5.94 20.79
N PRO A 746 -6.24 6.34 19.50
CA PRO A 746 -6.41 7.74 19.09
C PRO A 746 -7.80 8.30 19.42
N ASN A 747 -7.97 9.63 19.37
CA ASN A 747 -9.29 10.27 19.49
C ASN A 747 -10.26 9.75 18.42
N GLY A 748 -11.55 9.71 18.74
CA GLY A 748 -12.60 9.32 17.79
C GLY A 748 -12.67 10.29 16.62
N ARG A 749 -13.03 9.76 15.44
CA ARG A 749 -13.01 10.50 14.18
C ARG A 749 -13.76 9.77 13.06
N ALA A 750 -14.24 10.53 12.09
CA ALA A 750 -14.72 10.06 10.79
C ALA A 750 -13.81 10.54 9.64
N TYR A 751 -14.02 10.02 8.43
CA TYR A 751 -13.44 10.51 7.16
C TYR A 751 -11.89 10.49 7.09
N HIS A 752 -11.26 9.68 7.93
CA HIS A 752 -9.82 9.35 7.94
C HIS A 752 -9.49 8.21 6.96
N THR A 753 -8.20 7.88 6.83
CA THR A 753 -7.72 6.76 5.98
C THR A 753 -6.88 5.74 6.74
N ALA A 754 -6.78 4.53 6.19
CA ALA A 754 -5.98 3.43 6.74
C ALA A 754 -5.31 2.56 5.68
N VAL A 755 -4.24 1.87 6.10
CA VAL A 755 -3.51 0.89 5.29
C VAL A 755 -3.05 -0.32 6.10
N TRP A 756 -2.79 -1.43 5.40
CA TRP A 756 -2.24 -2.66 5.98
C TRP A 756 -0.74 -2.77 5.71
N THR A 757 0.08 -2.87 6.76
CA THR A 757 1.55 -2.91 6.60
C THR A 757 2.11 -4.29 6.21
N GLY A 758 1.25 -5.27 5.95
CA GLY A 758 1.62 -6.69 6.00
C GLY A 758 1.62 -7.27 7.42
N SER A 759 1.58 -6.44 8.48
CA SER A 759 1.61 -6.90 9.88
C SER A 759 0.80 -6.07 10.89
N LYS A 760 0.51 -4.79 10.60
CA LYS A 760 -0.22 -3.84 11.46
C LYS A 760 -1.20 -3.00 10.64
N MET A 761 -2.21 -2.43 11.28
CA MET A 761 -3.08 -1.40 10.70
C MET A 761 -2.50 -0.02 11.02
N VAL A 762 -2.51 0.91 10.06
CA VAL A 762 -2.31 2.34 10.30
C VAL A 762 -3.65 3.04 10.15
N VAL A 763 -3.96 4.02 10.99
CA VAL A 763 -5.04 4.99 10.81
C VAL A 763 -4.48 6.40 10.93
N TRP A 764 -4.90 7.34 10.07
CA TRP A 764 -4.57 8.77 10.24
C TRP A 764 -5.59 9.72 9.58
N GLY A 765 -5.68 10.93 10.13
CA GLY A 765 -6.45 12.07 9.59
C GLY A 765 -7.85 12.14 10.20
N GLY A 766 -8.82 12.66 9.45
CA GLY A 766 -10.24 12.68 9.80
C GLY A 766 -10.66 13.81 10.74
N PHE A 767 -11.95 13.85 11.04
CA PHE A 767 -12.66 14.93 11.73
C PHE A 767 -13.50 14.41 12.90
N ASP A 768 -13.74 15.24 13.92
CA ASP A 768 -14.75 15.05 14.98
C ASP A 768 -15.54 16.34 15.16
N PHE A 769 -16.88 16.27 15.18
CA PHE A 769 -17.74 17.45 15.30
C PHE A 769 -17.50 18.27 16.59
N ALA A 770 -16.97 17.65 17.65
CA ALA A 770 -16.63 18.32 18.90
C ALA A 770 -15.20 18.89 18.97
N SER A 771 -14.25 18.38 18.15
CA SER A 771 -12.82 18.73 18.21
C SER A 771 -12.28 19.43 16.96
N GLY A 772 -12.98 19.34 15.84
CA GLY A 772 -12.49 19.72 14.50
C GLY A 772 -11.66 18.63 13.84
N ASP A 773 -10.96 19.01 12.78
CA ASP A 773 -10.06 18.16 12.01
C ASP A 773 -8.85 17.65 12.82
N PHE A 774 -8.25 16.53 12.41
CA PHE A 774 -7.08 15.93 13.04
C PHE A 774 -5.89 15.71 12.10
N ASN A 775 -4.68 16.01 12.60
CA ASN A 775 -3.41 15.52 12.05
C ASN A 775 -2.80 14.35 12.87
N THR A 776 -3.65 13.63 13.60
CA THR A 776 -3.27 12.52 14.50
C THR A 776 -3.64 11.18 13.89
N GLY A 777 -3.02 10.09 14.37
CA GLY A 777 -3.31 8.73 13.95
C GLY A 777 -2.93 7.69 14.99
N GLY A 778 -3.05 6.40 14.64
CA GLY A 778 -2.51 5.30 15.42
C GLY A 778 -2.11 4.09 14.58
N ILE A 779 -1.06 3.39 15.02
CA ILE A 779 -0.68 2.05 14.56
C ILE A 779 -1.31 1.02 15.50
N TYR A 780 -2.00 0.03 14.95
CA TYR A 780 -2.58 -1.09 15.71
C TYR A 780 -1.94 -2.42 15.33
N ASP A 781 -1.46 -3.14 16.33
CA ASP A 781 -0.89 -4.49 16.18
C ASP A 781 -1.89 -5.57 16.64
N PRO A 782 -2.42 -6.41 15.73
CA PRO A 782 -3.37 -7.46 16.10
C PRO A 782 -2.74 -8.63 16.86
N ASN A 783 -1.42 -8.79 16.85
CA ASN A 783 -0.73 -9.88 17.55
C ASN A 783 -0.69 -9.64 19.06
N THR A 784 -0.58 -8.38 19.47
CA THR A 784 -0.51 -7.92 20.87
C THR A 784 -1.80 -7.26 21.37
N ASP A 785 -2.69 -6.85 20.45
CA ASP A 785 -3.90 -6.04 20.72
C ASP A 785 -3.57 -4.68 21.36
N THR A 786 -2.64 -3.96 20.74
CA THR A 786 -2.11 -2.68 21.26
C THR A 786 -2.14 -1.58 20.20
N TRP A 787 -2.50 -0.38 20.63
CA TRP A 787 -2.31 0.85 19.86
C TRP A 787 -1.04 1.59 20.30
N VAL A 788 -0.34 2.15 19.31
CA VAL A 788 0.66 3.20 19.47
C VAL A 788 0.14 4.41 18.69
N ALA A 789 0.07 5.58 19.29
CA ALA A 789 -0.31 6.79 18.57
C ALA A 789 0.77 7.16 17.55
N THR A 790 0.41 7.52 16.31
CA THR A 790 1.42 7.97 15.34
C THR A 790 1.98 9.32 15.76
N THR A 791 3.21 9.60 15.36
CA THR A 791 3.76 10.96 15.44
C THR A 791 2.85 11.97 14.75
N THR A 792 2.72 13.16 15.34
CA THR A 792 2.19 14.35 14.67
C THR A 792 3.31 15.20 14.04
N THR A 793 4.57 14.77 14.18
CA THR A 793 5.73 15.47 13.61
C THR A 793 5.74 15.27 12.10
N ASN A 794 5.74 16.38 11.34
CA ASN A 794 5.60 16.41 9.88
C ASN A 794 4.30 15.79 9.34
N ALA A 795 3.34 15.48 10.21
CA ALA A 795 2.03 14.98 9.79
C ALA A 795 1.29 16.11 9.03
N PRO A 796 0.67 15.83 7.87
CA PRO A 796 -0.02 16.85 7.06
C PRO A 796 -1.06 17.63 7.85
N SER A 797 -1.49 18.79 7.34
CA SER A 797 -2.48 19.61 8.03
C SER A 797 -3.75 18.79 8.38
N PRO A 798 -4.41 19.09 9.52
CA PRO A 798 -5.69 18.50 9.86
C PRO A 798 -6.68 18.54 8.69
N ARG A 799 -7.33 17.41 8.41
CA ARG A 799 -8.18 17.21 7.22
C ARG A 799 -9.11 16.01 7.32
N GLU A 800 -10.15 16.04 6.50
CA GLU A 800 -11.09 14.95 6.23
C GLU A 800 -11.25 14.68 4.72
N SER A 801 -11.90 13.55 4.38
CA SER A 801 -12.36 13.21 3.02
C SER A 801 -11.25 13.12 1.94
N HIS A 802 -10.00 12.98 2.35
CA HIS A 802 -8.86 12.69 1.49
C HIS A 802 -8.84 11.20 1.09
N THR A 803 -8.29 10.88 -0.09
CA THR A 803 -8.07 9.46 -0.47
C THR A 803 -6.68 8.97 -0.09
N ALA A 804 -6.51 7.64 -0.07
CA ALA A 804 -5.25 7.00 0.27
C ALA A 804 -4.99 5.73 -0.53
N VAL A 805 -3.72 5.34 -0.62
CA VAL A 805 -3.29 4.00 -1.09
C VAL A 805 -2.12 3.47 -0.26
N TRP A 806 -1.79 2.18 -0.45
CA TRP A 806 -0.69 1.49 0.21
C TRP A 806 0.36 1.04 -0.80
N THR A 807 1.62 1.43 -0.64
CA THR A 807 2.68 1.13 -1.62
C THR A 807 3.22 -0.31 -1.54
N GLY A 808 3.09 -0.96 -0.38
CA GLY A 808 3.90 -2.10 0.03
C GLY A 808 4.83 -1.81 1.21
N ASN A 809 5.15 -0.54 1.48
CA ASN A 809 5.96 -0.06 2.61
C ASN A 809 5.42 1.20 3.31
N GLU A 810 4.65 2.06 2.64
CA GLU A 810 4.15 3.34 3.13
C GLU A 810 2.65 3.52 2.86
N MET A 811 1.95 4.24 3.75
CA MET A 811 0.67 4.88 3.38
C MET A 811 0.96 6.09 2.52
N ILE A 812 0.08 6.40 1.56
CA ILE A 812 -0.04 7.74 0.96
C ILE A 812 -1.45 8.24 1.26
N ILE A 813 -1.59 9.53 1.54
CA ILE A 813 -2.86 10.24 1.61
C ILE A 813 -2.82 11.49 0.73
N TRP A 814 -3.96 11.95 0.19
CA TRP A 814 -4.03 13.24 -0.53
C TRP A 814 -5.45 13.77 -0.79
N GLY A 815 -5.52 15.09 -0.95
CA GLY A 815 -6.73 15.84 -1.25
C GLY A 815 -7.55 16.06 0.03
N GLY A 816 -8.88 16.04 -0.13
CA GLY A 816 -9.82 16.20 0.97
C GLY A 816 -10.12 17.67 1.26
N SER A 817 -10.57 17.96 2.48
CA SER A 817 -10.92 19.31 2.93
C SER A 817 -10.67 19.46 4.43
N GLY A 818 -10.85 20.66 4.96
CA GLY A 818 -10.78 20.98 6.39
C GLY A 818 -11.49 22.28 6.75
N ASP A 819 -11.43 22.65 8.02
CA ASP A 819 -12.20 23.78 8.59
C ASP A 819 -13.70 23.65 8.26
N PHE A 820 -14.28 22.47 8.53
CA PHE A 820 -15.68 22.10 8.22
C PHE A 820 -16.01 22.21 6.71
N GLY A 821 -15.11 21.74 5.84
CA GLY A 821 -15.29 21.83 4.39
C GLY A 821 -15.26 23.26 3.83
N SER A 822 -14.60 24.20 4.50
CA SER A 822 -14.42 25.59 4.01
C SER A 822 -13.05 25.86 3.41
N ALA A 823 -12.12 24.90 3.50
CA ALA A 823 -10.88 24.86 2.75
C ALA A 823 -10.71 23.47 2.12
N ASP A 824 -10.99 23.36 0.83
CA ASP A 824 -10.61 22.18 0.04
C ASP A 824 -9.07 22.10 -0.07
N PHE A 825 -8.52 20.89 0.10
CA PHE A 825 -7.08 20.66 0.08
C PHE A 825 -6.61 20.07 -1.24
N ASN A 826 -5.46 20.55 -1.69
CA ASN A 826 -4.70 20.03 -2.82
C ASN A 826 -3.37 19.37 -2.37
N THR A 827 -3.32 18.96 -1.11
CA THR A 827 -2.13 18.60 -0.32
C THR A 827 -2.24 17.18 0.23
N GLY A 828 -1.16 16.60 0.77
CA GLY A 828 -1.20 15.22 1.27
C GLY A 828 0.02 14.79 2.09
N GLY A 829 0.26 13.48 2.20
CA GLY A 829 1.51 12.96 2.76
C GLY A 829 1.69 11.45 2.63
N ARG A 830 2.95 11.02 2.61
CA ARG A 830 3.37 9.63 2.83
C ARG A 830 3.66 9.37 4.31
N TYR A 831 3.50 8.12 4.74
CA TYR A 831 3.78 7.71 6.13
C TYR A 831 4.41 6.33 6.19
N ASP A 832 5.56 6.24 6.86
CA ASP A 832 6.26 5.00 7.17
C ASP A 832 5.85 4.48 8.58
N PRO A 833 5.11 3.37 8.66
CA PRO A 833 4.71 2.75 9.93
C PRO A 833 5.81 1.92 10.61
N THR A 834 6.97 1.77 9.99
CA THR A 834 8.16 1.12 10.57
C THR A 834 9.11 2.12 11.23
N ALA A 835 9.04 3.40 10.84
CA ALA A 835 9.74 4.52 11.47
C ALA A 835 8.83 5.42 12.34
N ASP A 836 7.50 5.27 12.23
CA ASP A 836 6.48 6.21 12.73
C ASP A 836 6.78 7.66 12.32
N SER A 837 6.83 7.90 11.01
CA SER A 837 7.21 9.20 10.45
C SER A 837 6.41 9.59 9.21
N TRP A 838 6.00 10.86 9.16
CA TRP A 838 5.31 11.47 8.04
C TRP A 838 6.25 12.26 7.11
N VAL A 839 5.91 12.25 5.82
CA VAL A 839 6.55 12.99 4.72
C VAL A 839 5.43 13.70 3.95
N ALA A 840 5.23 15.00 4.17
CA ALA A 840 4.13 15.74 3.54
C ALA A 840 4.33 15.90 2.02
N SER A 841 3.24 15.78 1.24
CA SER A 841 3.26 15.56 -0.22
C SER A 841 2.50 16.62 -1.03
N ASP A 842 2.89 17.88 -0.87
CA ASP A 842 2.66 18.94 -1.85
C ASP A 842 3.88 18.90 -2.79
N LEU A 843 3.72 18.73 -4.11
CA LEU A 843 4.82 18.34 -5.03
C LEU A 843 4.86 19.19 -6.33
N GLY A 844 5.36 18.69 -7.48
CA GLY A 844 5.39 19.37 -8.81
C GLY A 844 4.44 18.79 -9.90
N ASN A 845 3.33 19.41 -10.41
CA ASN A 845 2.04 18.91 -11.06
C ASN A 845 0.67 18.53 -10.35
N VAL A 846 0.10 19.26 -9.40
CA VAL A 846 -0.91 19.01 -8.31
C VAL A 846 -2.18 19.13 -9.04
N PRO A 847 -3.17 18.31 -8.77
CA PRO A 847 -4.37 18.44 -9.50
C PRO A 847 -5.39 19.11 -8.54
N SER A 848 -5.52 20.45 -8.56
CA SER A 848 -6.02 21.43 -7.52
C SER A 848 -6.88 21.00 -6.29
N ALA A 849 -7.64 21.91 -5.69
CA ALA A 849 -8.31 21.74 -4.37
C ALA A 849 -9.69 21.09 -4.53
N ARG A 850 -10.05 20.07 -3.71
CA ARG A 850 -11.22 19.21 -4.03
C ARG A 850 -11.70 18.12 -3.08
N VAL A 851 -13.01 17.87 -3.19
CA VAL A 851 -13.79 16.78 -2.57
C VAL A 851 -14.65 15.97 -3.59
N TYR A 852 -15.43 14.99 -3.11
CA TYR A 852 -16.33 14.06 -3.84
C TYR A 852 -15.72 13.20 -4.93
N HIS A 853 -14.60 12.59 -4.56
CA HIS A 853 -13.91 11.63 -5.37
C HIS A 853 -14.22 10.17 -5.06
N THR A 854 -14.08 9.34 -6.09
CA THR A 854 -14.01 7.87 -5.99
C THR A 854 -12.56 7.35 -6.11
N ALA A 855 -12.24 6.05 -5.91
CA ALA A 855 -10.84 5.56 -5.83
C ALA A 855 -10.55 4.02 -5.97
N VAL A 856 -9.30 3.56 -6.26
CA VAL A 856 -8.70 2.17 -6.36
C VAL A 856 -7.10 2.11 -6.10
N TRP A 857 -6.26 1.02 -5.99
CA TRP A 857 -4.73 1.13 -5.77
C TRP A 857 -3.75 0.55 -6.86
N SER A 858 -2.78 1.34 -7.44
CA SER A 858 -2.07 0.95 -8.69
C SER A 858 -1.20 -0.30 -8.68
N GLY A 859 -0.04 -0.23 -8.04
CA GLY A 859 1.10 -1.08 -8.35
C GLY A 859 2.39 -0.26 -8.50
N SER A 860 2.29 0.93 -9.10
CA SER A 860 3.27 2.02 -8.95
C SER A 860 2.61 3.39 -8.73
N GLU A 861 1.28 3.46 -8.73
CA GLU A 861 0.51 4.69 -8.76
C GLU A 861 -0.67 4.69 -7.75
N MET A 862 -1.12 5.87 -7.39
CA MET A 862 -2.50 6.29 -7.14
C MET A 862 -2.90 7.09 -8.41
N VAL A 863 -4.11 7.56 -8.66
CA VAL A 863 -4.40 8.30 -9.93
C VAL A 863 -5.74 8.94 -9.85
N VAL A 864 -5.99 10.20 -10.24
CA VAL A 864 -7.00 10.99 -9.54
C VAL A 864 -8.21 11.69 -10.44
N TRP A 865 -9.61 11.45 -10.77
CA TRP A 865 -10.81 12.16 -11.59
C TRP A 865 -12.44 12.24 -11.33
N GLY A 866 -13.12 13.39 -11.23
CA GLY A 866 -14.56 13.67 -10.91
C GLY A 866 -14.98 14.84 -9.94
N GLY A 867 -15.61 14.60 -8.79
CA GLY A 867 -15.87 15.54 -7.66
C GLY A 867 -16.43 16.96 -7.87
N LEU A 868 -16.10 17.83 -6.91
CA LEU A 868 -16.41 19.27 -6.82
C LEU A 868 -15.17 20.08 -6.34
N GLU A 869 -15.07 21.37 -6.68
CA GLU A 869 -14.21 22.41 -6.05
C GLU A 869 -15.14 23.57 -5.73
N ASP A 870 -15.22 23.91 -4.44
CA ASP A 870 -16.38 24.57 -3.85
C ASP A 870 -17.69 23.81 -4.17
N VAL A 871 -18.34 24.19 -5.28
CA VAL A 871 -19.60 23.61 -5.78
C VAL A 871 -19.70 23.56 -7.31
N PHE A 872 -18.71 24.09 -8.02
CA PHE A 872 -18.59 23.74 -9.44
C PHE A 872 -18.30 22.25 -9.46
N ALA A 873 -19.11 21.49 -10.18
CA ALA A 873 -18.82 20.08 -10.39
C ALA A 873 -17.56 19.94 -11.21
N LEU A 874 -16.93 18.76 -11.34
CA LEU A 874 -15.56 18.73 -11.86
C LEU A 874 -14.95 17.67 -12.95
N ASN A 875 -15.02 18.00 -14.27
CA ASN A 875 -14.41 17.41 -15.50
C ASN A 875 -12.87 17.50 -15.56
N SER A 876 -12.13 16.83 -14.67
CA SER A 876 -10.64 16.87 -14.65
C SER A 876 -9.89 15.93 -13.65
N GLY A 877 -9.27 14.77 -14.03
CA GLY A 877 -8.51 13.72 -13.23
C GLY A 877 -7.05 12.99 -13.37
N ALA A 878 -5.95 13.20 -12.56
CA ALA A 878 -4.48 12.85 -12.60
C ALA A 878 -3.74 11.67 -11.79
N ARG A 879 -2.91 10.76 -12.35
CA ARG A 879 -1.99 9.74 -11.71
C ARG A 879 -1.10 10.13 -10.48
N TYR A 880 -1.28 9.73 -9.22
CA TYR A 880 -0.18 9.77 -8.22
C TYR A 880 0.88 8.66 -8.28
N ASN A 881 2.16 8.83 -7.93
CA ASN A 881 3.16 7.73 -7.91
C ASN A 881 4.06 7.83 -6.65
N PRO A 882 4.03 6.85 -5.73
CA PRO A 882 4.94 6.79 -4.58
C PRO A 882 6.44 6.75 -4.89
N SER A 883 6.86 6.03 -5.93
CA SER A 883 8.28 5.88 -6.29
C SER A 883 8.92 7.18 -6.78
N THR A 884 8.11 8.24 -6.92
CA THR A 884 8.47 9.53 -7.51
C THR A 884 7.86 10.76 -6.81
N ASP A 885 6.90 10.55 -5.90
CA ASP A 885 6.13 11.52 -5.08
C ASP A 885 5.37 12.63 -5.87
N SER A 886 4.10 12.36 -6.31
CA SER A 886 3.80 12.70 -7.71
C SER A 886 2.33 12.54 -8.34
N TRP A 887 1.34 13.48 -8.62
CA TRP A 887 -0.09 13.36 -9.26
C TRP A 887 -0.53 13.80 -10.79
N THR A 888 -0.90 12.98 -11.82
CA THR A 888 -0.69 13.18 -13.33
C THR A 888 -1.82 13.00 -14.43
N SER A 889 -2.06 13.96 -15.32
CA SER A 889 -3.25 14.56 -15.94
C SER A 889 -3.11 14.88 -17.50
N THR A 890 -4.19 15.08 -18.31
CA THR A 890 -4.23 14.77 -19.80
C THR A 890 -5.08 15.67 -20.82
N SER A 891 -5.05 15.53 -22.16
CA SER A 891 -5.50 16.55 -23.21
C SER A 891 -6.95 16.80 -23.74
N THR A 892 -7.95 16.97 -22.86
CA THR A 892 -9.36 17.50 -23.05
C THR A 892 -10.26 17.13 -24.26
N THR A 893 -9.73 16.50 -25.30
CA THR A 893 -10.34 16.32 -26.63
C THR A 893 -11.40 15.22 -26.66
N ASN A 894 -12.64 15.42 -27.12
CA ASN A 894 -13.72 14.41 -27.11
C ASN A 894 -14.26 13.98 -25.72
N VAL A 895 -14.06 14.77 -24.66
CA VAL A 895 -14.56 14.41 -23.31
C VAL A 895 -16.08 14.23 -23.26
N PRO A 896 -16.62 13.20 -22.57
CA PRO A 896 -17.91 13.32 -21.91
C PRO A 896 -17.99 14.59 -21.06
N ILE A 897 -18.88 15.50 -21.48
CA ILE A 897 -19.35 16.67 -20.74
C ILE A 897 -19.40 16.41 -19.24
N ALA A 898 -18.90 17.37 -18.47
CA ALA A 898 -19.56 18.02 -17.32
C ALA A 898 -20.86 17.35 -16.82
N ARG A 899 -20.96 16.94 -15.54
CA ARG A 899 -21.99 16.08 -14.92
C ARG A 899 -21.92 16.17 -13.38
N TRP A 900 -22.40 15.24 -12.55
CA TRP A 900 -21.91 14.86 -11.21
C TRP A 900 -22.73 13.71 -10.57
N GLY A 901 -22.23 13.00 -9.56
CA GLY A 901 -22.82 11.69 -9.19
C GLY A 901 -22.76 10.67 -10.33
N HIS A 902 -21.60 10.60 -10.97
CA HIS A 902 -21.00 9.59 -11.83
C HIS A 902 -20.03 8.74 -11.02
N THR A 903 -19.55 7.66 -11.61
CA THR A 903 -18.80 6.55 -10.98
C THR A 903 -17.32 6.56 -11.22
N ALA A 904 -16.52 5.67 -10.60
CA ALA A 904 -15.72 4.73 -11.43
C ALA A 904 -15.17 3.31 -10.72
N VAL A 905 -14.79 1.12 -11.44
CA VAL A 905 -13.96 -0.13 -11.40
C VAL A 905 -12.92 -0.03 -12.50
N TRP A 906 -11.66 -0.01 -12.09
CA TRP A 906 -10.57 -0.34 -12.97
C TRP A 906 -10.86 -1.75 -13.51
N THR A 907 -11.15 -1.92 -14.84
CA THR A 907 -10.84 -3.86 -17.00
C THR A 907 -9.45 -4.63 -17.47
N GLY A 908 -8.47 -5.01 -16.63
CA GLY A 908 -7.04 -4.56 -16.67
C GLY A 908 -6.48 -3.75 -17.85
N SER A 909 -7.28 -3.01 -18.63
CA SER A 909 -6.93 -2.59 -19.98
C SER A 909 -7.46 -1.21 -20.31
N GLU A 910 -8.74 -0.93 -20.02
CA GLU A 910 -9.42 0.29 -20.42
C GLU A 910 -10.61 0.73 -19.48
N MET A 911 -10.57 1.82 -18.63
CA MET A 911 -11.63 2.52 -17.78
C MET A 911 -12.48 3.65 -18.53
N ILE A 912 -13.82 3.99 -18.51
CA ILE A 912 -15.16 3.42 -18.12
C ILE A 912 -16.52 4.27 -18.05
N VAL A 913 -16.64 5.61 -18.21
CA VAL A 913 -17.83 6.52 -18.03
C VAL A 913 -19.20 6.02 -18.47
N TRP A 914 -20.19 6.36 -17.62
CA TRP A 914 -21.52 6.81 -18.01
C TRP A 914 -22.31 7.55 -16.92
N GLY A 915 -23.16 8.50 -17.34
CA GLY A 915 -24.13 9.29 -16.54
C GLY A 915 -23.58 10.19 -15.41
N GLY A 916 -24.48 10.89 -14.72
CA GLY A 916 -24.35 11.96 -13.69
C GLY A 916 -25.04 13.29 -14.11
N ILE A 917 -25.17 14.29 -13.21
CA ILE A 917 -25.92 15.57 -13.35
C ILE A 917 -25.03 16.82 -13.63
N ASP A 918 -25.09 17.53 -14.75
CA ASP A 918 -24.18 18.68 -15.00
C ASP A 918 -24.38 19.93 -14.10
N ASP A 919 -23.47 20.90 -14.23
CA ASP A 919 -23.49 22.22 -13.55
C ASP A 919 -24.82 22.99 -13.72
N ASN A 920 -25.63 22.67 -14.74
CA ASN A 920 -26.96 23.25 -14.99
C ASN A 920 -28.10 22.35 -14.45
N LEU A 921 -27.74 21.31 -13.68
CA LEU A 921 -28.57 20.22 -13.18
C LEU A 921 -29.12 19.25 -14.26
N ASN A 922 -28.46 19.13 -15.44
CA ASN A 922 -28.90 18.18 -16.48
C ASN A 922 -28.41 16.75 -16.21
N PHE A 923 -29.34 15.79 -16.03
CA PHE A 923 -29.02 14.38 -15.84
C PHE A 923 -28.61 13.74 -17.19
N LEU A 924 -27.37 13.25 -17.30
CA LEU A 924 -26.78 12.89 -18.58
C LEU A 924 -26.97 11.43 -18.99
N ASN A 925 -27.26 11.21 -20.27
CA ASN A 925 -27.13 9.90 -20.94
C ASN A 925 -25.84 9.78 -21.77
N THR A 926 -24.98 10.79 -21.67
CA THR A 926 -23.72 10.81 -22.37
C THR A 926 -22.67 10.11 -21.55
N GLY A 927 -21.64 9.68 -22.27
CA GLY A 927 -20.51 9.09 -21.62
C GLY A 927 -19.28 9.01 -22.49
N GLY A 928 -18.31 8.26 -22.01
CA GLY A 928 -17.01 8.19 -22.63
C GLY A 928 -16.27 6.93 -22.29
N ARG A 929 -15.22 6.76 -23.06
CA ARG A 929 -14.11 5.85 -22.96
C ARG A 929 -12.89 6.77 -23.03
N TYR A 930 -12.02 6.90 -22.02
CA TYR A 930 -10.71 7.55 -22.16
C TYR A 930 -9.76 6.43 -22.63
N ASP A 931 -8.47 6.53 -22.43
CA ASP A 931 -7.52 5.50 -22.12
C ASP A 931 -6.21 6.18 -21.78
N ALA A 932 -5.56 5.69 -20.74
CA ALA A 932 -4.29 6.20 -20.29
C ALA A 932 -3.11 5.33 -20.71
N SER A 933 -3.28 4.23 -21.48
CA SER A 933 -2.35 3.90 -22.58
C SER A 933 -2.40 5.12 -23.47
N ALA A 934 -3.61 5.42 -23.93
CA ALA A 934 -3.91 6.34 -25.00
C ALA A 934 -3.64 7.82 -24.83
N ASP A 935 -3.65 8.38 -23.62
CA ASP A 935 -4.04 9.79 -23.52
C ASP A 935 -5.40 10.03 -24.21
N ASN A 936 -6.37 9.10 -24.45
CA ASN A 936 -7.51 9.36 -25.37
C ASN A 936 -8.96 9.17 -24.93
N TRP A 937 -9.83 10.14 -25.13
CA TRP A 937 -11.28 9.98 -25.23
C TRP A 937 -11.78 9.36 -26.55
N VAL A 938 -12.83 8.56 -26.43
CA VAL A 938 -13.93 8.28 -27.36
C VAL A 938 -15.22 8.36 -26.56
N GLY A 939 -16.13 9.27 -26.92
CA GLY A 939 -17.48 9.30 -26.34
C GLY A 939 -18.23 7.97 -26.51
N THR A 940 -18.96 7.52 -25.49
CA THR A 940 -19.92 6.41 -25.65
C THR A 940 -21.02 6.86 -26.61
N SER A 941 -21.34 6.04 -27.60
CA SER A 941 -22.49 6.26 -28.49
C SER A 941 -23.75 6.59 -27.69
N THR A 942 -24.54 7.57 -28.14
CA THR A 942 -25.88 7.84 -27.59
C THR A 942 -26.97 7.03 -28.29
N THR A 943 -26.64 6.29 -29.36
CA THR A 943 -27.60 5.48 -30.11
C THR A 943 -28.03 4.28 -29.28
N ASN A 944 -29.32 4.22 -28.94
CA ASN A 944 -29.94 3.27 -28.00
C ASN A 944 -29.42 3.36 -26.55
N ALA A 945 -28.75 4.44 -26.17
CA ALA A 945 -28.36 4.67 -24.78
C ALA A 945 -29.62 4.84 -23.88
N PRO A 946 -29.55 4.49 -22.59
CA PRO A 946 -30.64 4.72 -21.64
C PRO A 946 -30.93 6.22 -21.47
N ILE A 947 -32.07 6.58 -20.86
CA ILE A 947 -32.34 7.99 -20.54
C ILE A 947 -31.34 8.50 -19.49
N GLY A 948 -31.10 9.82 -19.49
CA GLY A 948 -30.06 10.43 -18.68
C GLY A 948 -30.35 10.37 -17.20
N ARG A 949 -29.29 10.22 -16.40
CA ARG A 949 -29.40 9.88 -14.98
C ARG A 949 -28.10 10.09 -14.21
N SER A 950 -28.20 10.28 -12.91
CA SER A 950 -27.18 10.06 -11.86
C SER A 950 -27.66 8.90 -10.98
N VAL A 951 -27.03 8.60 -9.83
CA VAL A 951 -27.55 7.62 -8.83
C VAL A 951 -27.93 6.22 -9.36
N HIS A 952 -27.42 5.88 -10.53
CA HIS A 952 -27.60 4.60 -11.19
C HIS A 952 -26.55 3.63 -10.64
N THR A 953 -26.69 2.33 -10.87
CA THR A 953 -25.57 1.40 -10.64
C THR A 953 -25.46 0.32 -11.68
N ALA A 954 -24.24 -0.19 -11.75
CA ALA A 954 -23.80 -1.13 -12.75
C ALA A 954 -22.53 -1.84 -12.23
N VAL A 955 -21.77 -2.50 -13.11
CA VAL A 955 -21.55 -3.94 -12.94
C VAL A 955 -20.26 -4.54 -13.57
N TYR A 956 -20.22 -5.88 -13.76
CA TYR A 956 -19.35 -6.76 -14.62
C TYR A 956 -20.02 -8.01 -15.33
N SER A 957 -20.26 -8.21 -16.66
CA SER A 957 -21.04 -9.37 -17.27
C SER A 957 -20.46 -10.33 -18.29
N GLY A 958 -19.72 -9.82 -19.25
CA GLY A 958 -18.95 -10.58 -20.24
C GLY A 958 -18.32 -9.63 -21.24
N ALA A 959 -19.08 -8.59 -21.64
CA ALA A 959 -18.73 -7.69 -22.75
C ALA A 959 -19.70 -6.48 -23.01
N GLU A 960 -20.58 -5.98 -22.12
CA GLU A 960 -21.51 -4.84 -22.42
C GLU A 960 -21.91 -3.93 -21.21
N MET A 961 -21.77 -2.58 -21.16
CA MET A 961 -22.06 -1.71 -19.96
C MET A 961 -23.45 -1.91 -19.43
N ILE A 962 -23.68 -2.46 -18.24
CA ILE A 962 -25.05 -2.69 -17.77
C ILE A 962 -25.49 -1.68 -16.73
N VAL A 963 -25.54 -0.45 -17.24
CA VAL A 963 -26.28 0.64 -16.65
C VAL A 963 -27.65 0.18 -16.21
N TRP A 964 -28.01 0.45 -14.96
CA TRP A 964 -29.39 0.26 -14.52
C TRP A 964 -29.77 1.17 -13.35
N GLY A 965 -31.08 1.40 -13.21
CA GLY A 965 -31.67 2.24 -12.17
C GLY A 965 -31.16 3.68 -12.18
N GLY A 966 -31.10 4.32 -11.02
CA GLY A 966 -30.88 5.77 -10.90
C GLY A 966 -32.17 6.55 -11.11
N SER A 967 -32.08 7.88 -11.04
CA SER A 967 -33.20 8.80 -11.26
C SER A 967 -32.93 9.70 -12.45
N ASP A 968 -34.01 10.23 -13.05
CA ASP A 968 -33.93 11.18 -14.16
C ASP A 968 -34.03 12.66 -13.70
N GLU A 969 -34.07 13.57 -14.67
CA GLU A 969 -34.19 15.03 -14.51
C GLU A 969 -35.35 15.54 -13.64
N ASN A 970 -36.32 14.68 -13.30
CA ASN A 970 -37.45 15.00 -12.42
C ASN A 970 -37.27 14.44 -10.99
N GLY A 971 -36.18 13.72 -10.73
CA GLY A 971 -36.03 12.90 -9.54
C GLY A 971 -36.94 11.65 -9.57
N PHE A 972 -37.26 11.09 -10.74
CA PHE A 972 -38.03 9.85 -10.83
C PHE A 972 -37.13 8.61 -10.93
N PRO A 973 -37.21 7.67 -9.97
CA PRO A 973 -36.44 6.43 -9.96
C PRO A 973 -36.76 5.45 -11.10
N LEU A 974 -35.74 4.92 -11.76
CA LEU A 974 -35.84 4.25 -13.04
C LEU A 974 -35.78 2.72 -12.91
N ASN A 975 -36.55 1.98 -13.73
CA ASN A 975 -36.40 0.53 -13.91
C ASN A 975 -35.74 0.17 -15.26
N THR A 976 -35.20 1.17 -15.93
CA THR A 976 -34.58 1.06 -17.25
C THR A 976 -33.07 1.01 -17.13
N GLY A 977 -32.43 0.55 -18.20
CA GLY A 977 -30.99 0.43 -18.30
C GLY A 977 -30.59 0.08 -19.73
N GLY A 978 -29.30 -0.11 -19.97
CA GLY A 978 -28.77 -0.49 -21.27
C GLY A 978 -27.52 -1.33 -21.12
N ARG A 979 -27.08 -1.96 -22.21
CA ARG A 979 -25.91 -2.83 -22.35
C ARG A 979 -24.96 -2.28 -23.43
N TYR A 980 -23.86 -1.62 -23.08
CA TYR A 980 -22.92 -1.02 -24.05
C TYR A 980 -21.67 -1.87 -24.37
N ASN A 981 -21.60 -2.47 -25.54
CA ASN A 981 -20.40 -3.18 -25.99
C ASN A 981 -19.28 -2.20 -26.42
N PRO A 982 -17.98 -2.47 -26.16
CA PRO A 982 -16.93 -1.45 -26.20
C PRO A 982 -16.34 -1.30 -27.60
N GLY A 983 -15.88 -2.43 -28.15
CA GLY A 983 -15.30 -2.57 -29.48
C GLY A 983 -16.33 -2.48 -30.59
N THR A 984 -17.63 -2.55 -30.29
CA THR A 984 -18.69 -2.11 -31.22
C THR A 984 -19.30 -0.75 -30.89
N ASN A 985 -18.90 -0.10 -29.77
CA ASN A 985 -19.39 1.20 -29.31
C ASN A 985 -20.93 1.32 -29.39
N SER A 986 -21.65 0.33 -28.86
CA SER A 986 -23.09 0.17 -29.16
C SER A 986 -23.93 -0.31 -27.97
N TRP A 987 -25.08 0.31 -27.78
CA TRP A 987 -26.05 -0.05 -26.75
C TRP A 987 -27.12 -1.04 -27.21
N THR A 988 -27.45 -1.95 -26.30
CA THR A 988 -28.67 -2.77 -26.32
C THR A 988 -29.46 -2.50 -25.04
N ALA A 989 -30.66 -1.91 -25.12
CA ALA A 989 -31.49 -1.65 -23.94
C ALA A 989 -31.74 -2.92 -23.11
N THR A 990 -31.72 -2.79 -21.77
CA THR A 990 -32.15 -3.88 -20.90
C THR A 990 -33.65 -4.07 -21.02
N SER A 991 -34.11 -5.31 -21.17
CA SER A 991 -35.55 -5.61 -21.10
C SER A 991 -36.15 -5.08 -19.80
N THR A 992 -37.33 -4.47 -19.86
CA THR A 992 -38.12 -4.13 -18.67
C THR A 992 -39.04 -5.28 -18.23
N THR A 993 -39.08 -6.38 -18.99
CA THR A 993 -39.92 -7.54 -18.65
C THR A 993 -39.38 -8.25 -17.41
N ASN A 994 -40.17 -8.26 -16.34
CA ASN A 994 -39.81 -8.71 -14.98
C ASN A 994 -38.67 -7.92 -14.33
N ALA A 995 -38.31 -6.73 -14.84
CA ALA A 995 -37.38 -5.85 -14.16
C ALA A 995 -37.97 -5.39 -12.80
N PRO A 996 -37.14 -5.13 -11.77
CA PRO A 996 -37.62 -4.60 -10.50
C PRO A 996 -38.34 -3.26 -10.66
N VAL A 997 -39.12 -2.85 -9.64
CA VAL A 997 -39.67 -1.49 -9.56
C VAL A 997 -38.56 -0.45 -9.69
N GLY A 998 -38.86 0.70 -10.30
CA GLY A 998 -37.90 1.74 -10.61
C GLY A 998 -37.28 2.32 -9.34
N ARG A 999 -35.98 2.61 -9.41
CA ARG A 999 -35.20 2.85 -8.22
C ARG A 999 -33.90 3.57 -8.48
N GLU A 1000 -33.60 4.54 -7.64
CA GLU A 1000 -32.28 5.13 -7.51
C GLU A 1000 -31.58 4.46 -6.33
N VAL A 1001 -30.27 4.32 -6.47
CA VAL A 1001 -29.29 3.83 -5.46
C VAL A 1001 -29.47 2.51 -4.75
N HIS A 1002 -30.53 1.86 -5.17
CA HIS A 1002 -30.48 0.52 -5.66
C HIS A 1002 -29.17 0.21 -6.32
N THR A 1003 -28.96 -1.08 -6.41
CA THR A 1003 -27.62 -1.47 -6.58
C THR A 1003 -27.49 -2.75 -7.33
N ALA A 1004 -26.90 -2.65 -8.53
CA ALA A 1004 -26.56 -3.66 -9.53
C ALA A 1004 -25.11 -4.17 -9.41
N VAL A 1005 -24.88 -5.46 -9.20
CA VAL A 1005 -23.57 -6.14 -9.08
C VAL A 1005 -23.33 -7.06 -10.28
N TRP A 1006 -22.15 -7.15 -10.89
CA TRP A 1006 -21.78 -8.24 -11.83
C TRP A 1006 -20.22 -8.62 -11.52
N ALA A 1007 -19.70 -9.87 -11.68
CA ALA A 1007 -18.53 -10.74 -11.25
C ALA A 1007 -18.41 -12.31 -11.74
N GLY A 1008 -19.41 -13.26 -11.72
CA GLY A 1008 -19.81 -14.54 -12.50
C GLY A 1008 -20.73 -14.56 -13.82
N SER A 1009 -22.08 -14.76 -13.83
CA SER A 1009 -22.97 -14.68 -15.08
C SER A 1009 -24.23 -13.76 -15.20
N GLU A 1010 -24.97 -13.41 -14.13
CA GLU A 1010 -26.15 -12.50 -14.09
C GLU A 1010 -26.02 -11.30 -13.12
N MET A 1011 -26.40 -10.07 -13.48
CA MET A 1011 -26.32 -8.89 -12.60
C MET A 1011 -27.41 -8.95 -11.64
N ILE A 1012 -27.14 -8.61 -10.41
CA ILE A 1012 -28.19 -8.68 -9.43
C ILE A 1012 -28.37 -7.30 -8.82
N VAL A 1013 -29.60 -6.82 -8.91
CA VAL A 1013 -30.01 -5.51 -8.42
C VAL A 1013 -30.69 -5.68 -7.06
N TRP A 1014 -30.43 -4.80 -6.10
CA TRP A 1014 -31.08 -4.79 -4.79
C TRP A 1014 -31.07 -3.42 -4.11
N GLY A 1015 -31.90 -3.22 -3.09
CA GLY A 1015 -31.93 -1.96 -2.34
C GLY A 1015 -32.49 -0.81 -3.15
N GLY A 1016 -32.25 0.40 -2.64
CA GLY A 1016 -32.65 1.67 -3.23
C GLY A 1016 -33.95 2.22 -2.70
N GLU A 1017 -34.35 3.30 -3.35
CA GLU A 1017 -35.55 4.08 -3.06
C GLU A 1017 -36.40 4.17 -4.34
N ASP A 1018 -37.73 3.99 -4.24
CA ASP A 1018 -38.67 4.22 -5.35
C ASP A 1018 -39.28 5.62 -5.36
N GLU A 1019 -40.10 5.89 -6.39
CA GLU A 1019 -40.77 7.17 -6.67
C GLU A 1019 -41.60 7.78 -5.52
N ASN A 1020 -41.78 7.07 -4.40
CA ASN A 1020 -42.51 7.52 -3.22
C ASN A 1020 -41.61 7.85 -2.02
N PHE A 1021 -40.28 7.79 -2.17
CA PHE A 1021 -39.31 7.77 -1.07
C PHE A 1021 -39.48 6.54 -0.14
N GLU A 1022 -39.97 5.43 -0.71
CA GLU A 1022 -40.08 4.15 -0.04
C GLU A 1022 -38.87 3.28 -0.40
N LEU A 1023 -38.08 2.96 0.62
CA LEU A 1023 -36.91 2.11 0.51
C LEU A 1023 -37.30 0.68 0.05
N LEU A 1024 -36.38 -0.01 -0.61
CA LEU A 1024 -36.69 -1.26 -1.34
C LEU A 1024 -35.91 -2.47 -0.83
N ASN A 1025 -36.59 -3.40 -0.15
CA ASN A 1025 -36.09 -4.74 0.17
C ASN A 1025 -36.32 -5.76 -0.97
N THR A 1026 -36.19 -5.30 -2.22
CA THR A 1026 -36.49 -6.09 -3.41
C THR A 1026 -35.38 -5.91 -4.45
N GLY A 1027 -35.42 -6.70 -5.53
CA GLY A 1027 -34.32 -6.76 -6.47
C GLY A 1027 -34.58 -7.66 -7.67
N GLY A 1028 -33.57 -7.85 -8.52
CA GLY A 1028 -33.68 -8.68 -9.71
C GLY A 1028 -32.34 -9.11 -10.30
N ARG A 1029 -32.27 -10.39 -10.70
CA ARG A 1029 -31.18 -10.98 -11.48
C ARG A 1029 -31.43 -10.72 -12.97
N TYR A 1030 -30.65 -9.87 -13.59
CA TYR A 1030 -30.65 -9.61 -15.02
C TYR A 1030 -29.62 -10.48 -15.73
N ASN A 1031 -29.96 -11.06 -16.89
CA ASN A 1031 -29.07 -11.89 -17.69
C ASN A 1031 -29.02 -11.38 -19.15
N PRO A 1032 -27.84 -11.03 -19.72
CA PRO A 1032 -27.67 -10.38 -21.01
C PRO A 1032 -27.63 -11.40 -22.14
N GLY A 1033 -27.16 -12.61 -21.83
CA GLY A 1033 -27.20 -13.75 -22.75
C GLY A 1033 -28.63 -14.11 -23.16
N THR A 1034 -29.61 -13.79 -22.31
CA THR A 1034 -31.04 -13.96 -22.57
C THR A 1034 -31.83 -12.63 -22.64
N ASN A 1035 -31.22 -11.49 -22.32
CA ASN A 1035 -31.86 -10.19 -22.08
C ASN A 1035 -33.11 -10.28 -21.19
N SER A 1036 -33.01 -10.95 -20.04
CA SER A 1036 -34.17 -11.27 -19.18
C SER A 1036 -33.90 -11.01 -17.71
N TRP A 1037 -34.92 -10.55 -16.98
CA TRP A 1037 -34.88 -10.45 -15.52
C TRP A 1037 -35.59 -11.62 -14.84
N VAL A 1038 -35.05 -12.00 -13.67
CA VAL A 1038 -35.65 -12.90 -12.69
C VAL A 1038 -35.66 -12.17 -11.36
N ALA A 1039 -36.83 -11.91 -10.78
CA ALA A 1039 -36.92 -11.26 -9.48
C ALA A 1039 -36.15 -12.06 -8.41
N THR A 1040 -35.37 -11.37 -7.58
CA THR A 1040 -34.65 -11.99 -6.45
C THR A 1040 -35.63 -12.40 -5.35
N SER A 1041 -35.35 -13.52 -4.67
CA SER A 1041 -36.19 -14.00 -3.58
C SER A 1041 -36.22 -13.01 -2.41
N THR A 1042 -37.43 -12.73 -1.90
CA THR A 1042 -37.64 -11.87 -0.70
C THR A 1042 -37.59 -12.65 0.62
N ASN A 1043 -37.33 -13.97 0.60
CA ASN A 1043 -37.15 -14.77 1.82
C ASN A 1043 -35.71 -14.67 2.33
N ASN A 1044 -35.53 -14.34 3.62
CA ASN A 1044 -34.25 -13.96 4.23
C ASN A 1044 -33.55 -12.78 3.53
N ALA A 1045 -34.31 -12.03 2.73
CA ALA A 1045 -33.94 -10.71 2.27
C ALA A 1045 -33.72 -9.78 3.48
N PRO A 1046 -32.74 -8.87 3.40
CA PRO A 1046 -32.58 -7.79 4.36
C PRO A 1046 -33.80 -6.87 4.43
N SER A 1047 -33.75 -5.93 5.39
CA SER A 1047 -34.62 -4.76 5.37
C SER A 1047 -34.40 -3.88 4.12
N ALA A 1048 -35.29 -2.92 3.95
CA ALA A 1048 -35.20 -1.89 2.93
C ALA A 1048 -34.09 -0.88 3.28
N ARG A 1049 -33.49 -0.22 2.28
CA ARG A 1049 -32.22 0.52 2.44
C ARG A 1049 -31.79 1.26 1.19
N GLU A 1050 -31.07 2.34 1.42
CA GLU A 1050 -30.09 2.86 0.49
C GLU A 1050 -28.73 3.06 1.18
N SER A 1051 -27.84 3.80 0.52
CA SER A 1051 -26.61 4.39 1.03
C SER A 1051 -25.29 3.61 0.99
N HIS A 1052 -25.25 2.43 0.41
CA HIS A 1052 -24.21 1.40 0.54
C HIS A 1052 -22.87 1.49 -0.27
N THR A 1053 -21.86 0.65 0.04
CA THR A 1053 -21.15 -0.11 -1.00
C THR A 1053 -21.59 -1.57 -0.94
N ALA A 1054 -21.43 -2.37 -2.03
CA ALA A 1054 -21.25 -3.85 -1.88
C ALA A 1054 -19.09 -5.86 -3.48
N VAL A 1055 -18.18 -6.72 -2.90
CA VAL A 1055 -17.49 -7.93 -3.48
C VAL A 1055 -18.31 -9.19 -3.93
N TRP A 1056 -17.64 -10.36 -4.04
CA TRP A 1056 -18.14 -11.70 -4.48
C TRP A 1056 -16.98 -12.91 -4.58
N THR A 1057 -16.75 -15.10 -3.81
CA THR A 1057 -16.25 -16.48 -4.06
C THR A 1057 -17.35 -17.50 -3.61
N GLY A 1058 -18.65 -17.71 -4.02
CA GLY A 1058 -19.54 -18.80 -3.36
C GLY A 1058 -20.91 -19.54 -3.81
N SER A 1059 -22.16 -19.07 -3.62
CA SER A 1059 -23.56 -19.49 -4.01
C SER A 1059 -24.69 -18.38 -3.88
N GLU A 1060 -24.43 -17.09 -3.52
CA GLU A 1060 -25.32 -15.93 -3.09
C GLU A 1060 -24.52 -14.56 -2.86
N MET A 1061 -24.88 -13.45 -2.14
CA MET A 1061 -23.93 -12.28 -1.82
C MET A 1061 -24.19 -11.36 -0.57
N ILE A 1062 -23.36 -10.32 -0.32
CA ILE A 1062 -23.52 -9.21 0.69
C ILE A 1062 -23.82 -7.78 0.13
N VAL A 1063 -24.42 -6.89 0.96
CA VAL A 1063 -25.09 -5.59 0.69
C VAL A 1063 -24.63 -4.56 1.72
#